data_AF-A0A367KAG6-F1
#
_entry.id   AF-A0A367KAG6-F1
#
_cell.length_a   1.000
_cell.length_b   1.000
_cell.length_c   1.000
_cell.angle_alpha   90.00
_cell.angle_beta   90.00
_cell.angle_gamma   90.00
#
_symmetry.space_group_name_H-M   'P 1'
#
loop_
_entity.id
_entity.type
_entity.pdbx_description
1 polymer ?
#
loop_
_entity_poly.entity_id
_entity_poly.type
_entity_poly.pdbx_seq_one_letter_code
_entity_poly.pdbx_strand_id
1 'polypeptide(L)'
;MCFPTELLWEVGTYLSVADKSSCMRVCYEWYGPFLELLYTKVHIQNRHQFRLFHRSIRDSSDFNDPLGDHIKELIFNFSTNSYCGYVNQRSVGITRDELESFPKYLRNLELLDFDPKLWKYMRCSESLGQFQNIQQFPTLNRIPIFQLVLENFGSQLTQLSICDEVFDYVVSSDLMTALWTRTPNLEQLTVKGTKYSDLNARMLMAIGAQLPRLKHLTLSCVTLPLDKKDMSSSTTFPLFKSAVSLTLDDVHIKNWRMVTFLSLAFYHVQTLDFDMTFDWFYDDNVTIELYEQSMDACMGFAQLCIFLKKIKFRKVNTSVFPFPYDAFFQEIATTHQDSVKVEMTEHAWWSTIDPASCFKSVTTQTGLLLKTSLKWSWTGKKKDISLFKSLGLCQHLKELKLSCDIPLKNGLRLDLLLDHCHALEDLILSEALITTSRTLENASETTYRLKSLEMNEAVLGDHLMDYIAESCPKLEKLWISDCVQELPKKSSFIVIRMPEHNFQSIKLNSLHLNPGGPTNKCEAHIALLSFYESTRYASQDKRWKLRQQNTNNNCQNKNIPPAPEMWRFYHVHRSEISKKEAYNKQLRRLTTDEAAIIANFEMNEKKWKAVRSSSSRKQYQEKKLWKKDTQFGAILLLCKSVKELEFNELKI
;
A
#
# COMPACT_ATOMS: atom_id res chain seq x y z
N MET A 1 -12.83 -42.29 -27.87
CA MET A 1 -13.20 -40.87 -28.10
C MET A 1 -11.93 -40.06 -27.91
N CYS A 2 -11.34 -39.53 -28.97
CA CYS A 2 -10.23 -38.59 -28.85
C CYS A 2 -10.84 -37.21 -28.59
N PHE A 3 -10.46 -36.56 -27.50
CA PHE A 3 -10.74 -35.15 -27.30
C PHE A 3 -9.81 -34.33 -28.20
N PRO A 4 -10.29 -33.24 -28.82
CA PRO A 4 -9.42 -32.29 -29.51
C PRO A 4 -8.33 -31.75 -28.57
N THR A 5 -7.12 -31.56 -29.10
CA THR A 5 -5.96 -31.06 -28.34
C THR A 5 -6.24 -29.69 -27.70
N GLU A 6 -7.08 -28.88 -28.34
CA GLU A 6 -7.53 -27.57 -27.88
C GLU A 6 -8.26 -27.66 -26.52
N LEU A 7 -9.05 -28.71 -26.30
CA LEU A 7 -9.71 -28.92 -25.01
C LEU A 7 -8.73 -29.32 -23.91
N LEU A 8 -7.69 -30.11 -24.25
CA LEU A 8 -6.63 -30.45 -23.30
C LEU A 8 -5.83 -29.20 -22.91
N TRP A 9 -5.58 -28.29 -23.86
CA TRP A 9 -4.96 -27.00 -23.58
C TRP A 9 -5.80 -26.14 -22.66
N GLU A 10 -7.08 -25.96 -22.97
CA GLU A 10 -8.00 -25.15 -22.17
C GLU A 10 -8.08 -25.66 -20.73
N VAL A 11 -8.34 -26.97 -20.54
CA VAL A 11 -8.37 -27.61 -19.22
C VAL A 11 -7.02 -27.45 -18.51
N GLY A 12 -5.93 -27.65 -19.24
CA GLY A 12 -4.59 -27.56 -18.69
C GLY A 12 -4.21 -26.17 -18.20
N THR A 13 -4.82 -25.09 -18.71
CA THR A 13 -4.59 -23.73 -18.18
C THR A 13 -5.03 -23.57 -16.72
N TYR A 14 -5.99 -24.37 -16.27
CA TYR A 14 -6.52 -24.35 -14.89
C TYR A 14 -5.75 -25.27 -13.92
N LEU A 15 -4.80 -26.08 -14.41
CA LEU A 15 -4.06 -27.04 -13.61
C LEU A 15 -2.80 -26.43 -12.98
N SER A 16 -2.45 -26.93 -11.77
CA SER A 16 -1.17 -26.57 -11.15
C SER A 16 0.01 -27.16 -11.94
N VAL A 17 1.22 -26.63 -11.73
CA VAL A 17 2.46 -27.14 -12.35
C VAL A 17 2.66 -28.63 -12.03
N ALA A 18 2.32 -29.06 -10.81
CA ALA A 18 2.42 -30.45 -10.38
C ALA A 18 1.40 -31.36 -11.11
N ASP A 19 0.19 -30.87 -11.30
CA ASP A 19 -0.86 -31.59 -12.01
C ASP A 19 -0.53 -31.73 -13.50
N LYS A 20 -0.08 -30.64 -14.14
CA LYS A 20 0.42 -30.66 -15.54
C LYS A 20 1.51 -31.71 -15.73
N SER A 21 2.49 -31.76 -14.81
CA SER A 21 3.57 -32.77 -14.83
C SER A 21 3.04 -34.20 -14.69
N SER A 22 1.98 -34.39 -13.90
CA SER A 22 1.30 -35.68 -13.75
C SER A 22 0.55 -36.07 -15.03
N CYS A 23 -0.13 -35.12 -15.68
CA CYS A 23 -0.85 -35.30 -16.94
C CYS A 23 0.08 -35.76 -18.08
N MET A 24 1.32 -35.29 -18.13
CA MET A 24 2.32 -35.76 -19.11
C MET A 24 2.60 -37.27 -19.02
N ARG A 25 2.32 -37.90 -17.88
CA ARG A 25 2.58 -39.33 -17.63
C ARG A 25 1.37 -40.22 -17.84
N VAL A 26 0.21 -39.66 -18.18
CA VAL A 26 -1.04 -40.40 -18.34
C VAL A 26 -1.02 -41.26 -19.60
N CYS A 27 -0.71 -40.67 -20.75
CA CYS A 27 -0.54 -41.37 -22.02
C CYS A 27 0.32 -40.55 -23.00
N TYR A 28 0.78 -41.19 -24.09
CA TYR A 28 1.62 -40.53 -25.10
C TYR A 28 0.93 -39.35 -25.79
N GLU A 29 -0.38 -39.41 -26.03
CA GLU A 29 -1.13 -38.31 -26.66
C GLU A 29 -1.17 -37.05 -25.78
N TRP A 30 -1.13 -37.22 -24.46
CA TRP A 30 -1.13 -36.11 -23.50
C TRP A 30 0.26 -35.52 -23.30
N TYR A 31 1.32 -36.26 -23.63
CA TYR A 31 2.68 -35.81 -23.40
C TYR A 31 2.98 -34.46 -24.06
N GLY A 32 2.75 -34.32 -25.36
CA GLY A 32 3.02 -33.10 -26.12
C GLY A 32 2.24 -31.87 -25.63
N PRO A 33 0.89 -31.92 -25.57
CA PRO A 33 0.08 -30.78 -25.14
C PRO A 33 0.41 -30.28 -23.73
N PHE A 34 0.66 -31.19 -22.79
CA PHE A 34 1.03 -30.82 -21.42
C PHE A 34 2.50 -30.42 -21.27
N LEU A 35 3.40 -30.92 -22.13
CA LEU A 35 4.78 -30.41 -22.22
C LEU A 35 4.77 -28.93 -22.62
N GLU A 36 4.04 -28.59 -23.68
CA GLU A 36 3.91 -27.20 -24.14
C GLU A 36 3.30 -26.33 -23.04
N LEU A 37 2.18 -26.72 -22.43
CA LEU A 37 1.55 -25.97 -21.32
C LEU A 37 2.42 -25.78 -20.07
N LEU A 38 3.40 -26.67 -19.85
CA LEU A 38 4.32 -26.59 -18.73
C LEU A 38 5.46 -25.60 -19.01
N TYR A 39 5.97 -25.58 -20.25
CA TYR A 39 7.15 -24.80 -20.64
C TYR A 39 6.84 -23.50 -21.38
N THR A 40 5.59 -23.27 -21.82
CA THR A 40 5.19 -22.04 -22.54
C THR A 40 5.59 -20.78 -21.78
N LYS A 41 5.39 -20.77 -20.47
CA LYS A 41 5.67 -19.62 -19.59
C LYS A 41 6.55 -20.02 -18.43
N VAL A 42 7.79 -19.54 -18.44
CA VAL A 42 8.80 -19.87 -17.42
C VAL A 42 9.08 -18.67 -16.53
N HIS A 43 8.82 -18.85 -15.23
CA HIS A 43 9.15 -17.86 -14.21
C HIS A 43 10.39 -18.28 -13.41
N ILE A 44 11.42 -17.43 -13.45
CA ILE A 44 12.69 -17.63 -12.76
C ILE A 44 12.75 -16.74 -11.52
N GLN A 45 12.66 -17.33 -10.34
CA GLN A 45 12.62 -16.63 -9.06
C GLN A 45 14.00 -16.33 -8.48
N ASN A 46 15.02 -17.14 -8.81
CA ASN A 46 16.36 -17.00 -8.26
C ASN A 46 17.43 -17.48 -9.24
N ARG A 47 18.69 -17.08 -8.97
CA ARG A 47 19.84 -17.39 -9.83
C ARG A 47 20.18 -18.88 -9.90
N HIS A 48 19.90 -19.66 -8.84
CA HIS A 48 20.15 -21.10 -8.86
C HIS A 48 19.20 -21.80 -9.84
N GLN A 49 17.91 -21.46 -9.78
CA GLN A 49 16.89 -21.93 -10.72
C GLN A 49 17.27 -21.57 -12.15
N PHE A 50 17.75 -20.34 -12.40
CA PHE A 50 18.20 -19.94 -13.73
C PHE A 50 19.34 -20.82 -14.26
N ARG A 51 20.35 -21.13 -13.43
CA ARG A 51 21.49 -21.96 -13.88
C ARG A 51 21.06 -23.37 -14.23
N LEU A 52 20.14 -23.95 -13.45
CA LEU A 52 19.57 -25.25 -13.77
C LEU A 52 18.78 -25.19 -15.07
N PHE A 53 17.92 -24.18 -15.22
CA PHE A 53 17.15 -23.93 -16.43
C PHE A 53 18.05 -23.79 -17.68
N HIS A 54 19.05 -22.90 -17.62
CA HIS A 54 19.96 -22.63 -18.73
C HIS A 54 20.77 -23.87 -19.14
N ARG A 55 21.18 -24.66 -18.14
CA ARG A 55 21.82 -25.96 -18.39
C ARG A 55 20.87 -26.93 -19.08
N SER A 56 19.64 -27.06 -18.60
CA SER A 56 18.66 -27.97 -19.18
C SER A 56 18.32 -27.62 -20.64
N ILE A 57 18.09 -26.34 -20.96
CA ILE A 57 17.79 -25.93 -22.35
C ILE A 57 18.98 -26.19 -23.27
N ARG A 58 20.21 -25.93 -22.80
CA ARG A 58 21.43 -26.18 -23.57
C ARG A 58 21.64 -27.67 -23.80
N ASP A 59 21.55 -28.47 -22.74
CA ASP A 59 21.73 -29.91 -22.81
C ASP A 59 20.61 -30.55 -23.67
N SER A 60 19.43 -29.90 -23.77
CA SER A 60 18.34 -30.34 -24.63
C SER A 60 18.47 -29.94 -26.10
N SER A 61 19.39 -29.04 -26.44
CA SER A 61 19.45 -28.41 -27.76
C SER A 61 19.85 -29.34 -28.90
N ASP A 62 20.45 -30.49 -28.57
CA ASP A 62 20.88 -31.51 -29.54
C ASP A 62 19.79 -32.58 -29.81
N PHE A 63 18.65 -32.54 -29.12
CA PHE A 63 17.53 -33.47 -29.36
C PHE A 63 16.61 -32.99 -30.49
N ASN A 64 15.84 -33.91 -31.06
CA ASN A 64 14.85 -33.60 -32.12
C ASN A 64 13.73 -32.66 -31.66
N ASP A 65 13.46 -32.60 -30.35
CA ASP A 65 12.46 -31.73 -29.74
C ASP A 65 13.09 -30.97 -28.54
N PRO A 66 13.83 -29.88 -28.79
CA PRO A 66 14.49 -29.12 -27.74
C PRO A 66 13.49 -28.48 -26.79
N LEU A 67 13.75 -28.55 -25.47
CA LEU A 67 12.86 -27.95 -24.47
C LEU A 67 12.67 -26.44 -24.66
N GLY A 68 13.68 -25.77 -25.20
CA GLY A 68 13.65 -24.33 -25.43
C GLY A 68 12.72 -23.89 -26.56
N ASP A 69 12.35 -24.78 -27.49
CA ASP A 69 11.42 -24.47 -28.58
C ASP A 69 9.96 -24.37 -28.09
N HIS A 70 9.66 -24.91 -26.91
CA HIS A 70 8.35 -24.81 -26.25
C HIS A 70 8.17 -23.53 -25.43
N ILE A 71 9.21 -22.72 -25.27
CA ILE A 71 9.20 -21.54 -24.40
C ILE A 71 8.85 -20.29 -25.20
N LYS A 72 7.73 -19.65 -24.83
CA LYS A 72 7.27 -18.39 -25.43
C LYS A 72 7.48 -17.19 -24.52
N GLU A 73 7.35 -17.38 -23.20
CA GLU A 73 7.54 -16.31 -22.22
C GLU A 73 8.62 -16.69 -21.19
N LEU A 74 9.64 -15.86 -21.06
CA LEU A 74 10.69 -16.00 -20.04
C LEU A 74 10.75 -14.77 -19.15
N ILE A 75 10.31 -14.92 -17.89
CA ILE A 75 10.15 -13.83 -16.93
C ILE A 75 11.04 -14.08 -15.72
N PHE A 76 11.90 -13.11 -15.42
CA PHE A 76 12.76 -13.12 -14.25
C PHE A 76 12.13 -12.33 -13.11
N ASN A 77 12.31 -12.80 -11.88
CA ASN A 77 11.85 -12.06 -10.71
C ASN A 77 12.83 -10.91 -10.39
N PHE A 78 12.31 -9.70 -10.33
CA PHE A 78 13.03 -8.51 -9.90
C PHE A 78 12.09 -7.54 -9.20
N SER A 79 12.64 -6.75 -8.27
CA SER A 79 11.87 -5.77 -7.50
C SER A 79 11.64 -4.53 -8.36
N THR A 80 10.38 -4.31 -8.75
CA THR A 80 9.95 -3.13 -9.54
C THR A 80 9.65 -1.90 -8.69
N ASN A 81 9.46 -2.04 -7.37
CA ASN A 81 9.06 -0.95 -6.48
C ASN A 81 10.08 -0.71 -5.35
N SER A 82 10.65 0.50 -5.31
CA SER A 82 11.50 0.98 -4.21
C SER A 82 10.77 1.91 -3.22
N TYR A 83 9.44 1.96 -3.23
CA TYR A 83 8.66 2.83 -2.34
C TYR A 83 8.31 2.24 -0.97
N CYS A 84 8.75 1.02 -0.65
CA CYS A 84 8.60 0.46 0.69
C CYS A 84 9.98 -0.02 1.15
N GLY A 85 10.48 0.51 2.27
CA GLY A 85 11.82 0.30 2.81
C GLY A 85 12.16 -1.13 3.27
N TYR A 86 11.53 -2.16 2.70
CA TYR A 86 11.90 -3.56 2.92
C TYR A 86 12.96 -3.98 1.90
N VAL A 87 14.20 -3.79 2.31
CA VAL A 87 15.41 -4.23 1.63
C VAL A 87 15.45 -5.76 1.59
N ASN A 88 15.77 -6.32 0.41
CA ASN A 88 16.21 -7.72 0.13
C ASN A 88 15.27 -8.63 -0.68
N GLN A 89 14.67 -8.18 -1.79
CA GLN A 89 14.42 -9.12 -2.89
C GLN A 89 15.64 -9.17 -3.82
N ARG A 90 16.27 -10.35 -3.89
CA ARG A 90 17.44 -10.61 -4.74
C ARG A 90 16.97 -10.68 -6.20
N SER A 91 17.33 -9.70 -7.03
CA SER A 91 17.08 -9.77 -8.47
C SER A 91 17.87 -10.92 -9.10
N VAL A 92 17.29 -11.59 -10.08
CA VAL A 92 17.98 -12.65 -10.81
C VAL A 92 18.95 -12.02 -11.81
N GLY A 93 20.26 -12.13 -11.54
CA GLY A 93 21.29 -11.69 -12.47
C GLY A 93 21.37 -12.60 -13.71
N ILE A 94 21.70 -12.02 -14.86
CA ILE A 94 21.97 -12.69 -16.13
C ILE A 94 23.30 -12.15 -16.66
N THR A 95 24.20 -13.04 -17.09
CA THR A 95 25.46 -12.63 -17.73
C THR A 95 25.25 -12.41 -19.22
N ARG A 96 26.15 -11.65 -19.86
CA ARG A 96 26.10 -11.38 -21.30
C ARG A 96 26.06 -12.67 -22.11
N ASP A 97 27.01 -13.58 -21.87
CA ASP A 97 27.14 -14.80 -22.66
C ASP A 97 25.91 -15.71 -22.52
N GLU A 98 25.23 -15.66 -21.37
CA GLU A 98 23.94 -16.35 -21.17
C GLU A 98 22.84 -15.71 -22.03
N LEU A 99 22.70 -14.39 -22.03
CA LEU A 99 21.70 -13.68 -22.84
C LEU A 99 21.94 -13.84 -24.35
N GLU A 100 23.20 -13.73 -24.78
CA GLU A 100 23.59 -13.90 -26.20
C GLU A 100 23.33 -15.33 -26.71
N SER A 101 23.24 -16.31 -25.80
CA SER A 101 22.90 -17.69 -26.14
C SER A 101 21.40 -17.95 -26.29
N PHE A 102 20.53 -17.04 -25.82
CA PHE A 102 19.07 -17.25 -25.86
C PHE A 102 18.51 -17.44 -27.27
N PRO A 103 18.88 -16.64 -28.29
CA PRO A 103 18.37 -16.84 -29.65
C PRO A 103 18.67 -18.24 -30.22
N LYS A 104 19.78 -18.85 -29.79
CA LYS A 104 20.16 -20.21 -30.21
C LYS A 104 19.26 -21.28 -29.59
N TYR A 105 18.88 -21.10 -28.32
CA TYR A 105 18.17 -22.12 -27.54
C TYR A 105 16.66 -21.87 -27.41
N LEU A 106 16.18 -20.64 -27.60
CA LEU A 106 14.80 -20.21 -27.38
C LEU A 106 14.24 -19.61 -28.69
N ARG A 107 14.01 -20.47 -29.69
CA ARG A 107 13.68 -20.02 -31.06
C ARG A 107 12.30 -19.36 -31.17
N ASN A 108 11.36 -19.82 -30.35
CA ASN A 108 9.98 -19.35 -30.32
C ASN A 108 9.68 -18.35 -29.21
N LEU A 109 10.72 -17.71 -28.65
CA LEU A 109 10.54 -16.74 -27.58
C LEU A 109 9.81 -15.48 -28.09
N GLU A 110 8.68 -15.16 -27.47
CA GLU A 110 7.84 -14.01 -27.77
C GLU A 110 8.02 -12.89 -26.73
N LEU A 111 8.20 -13.24 -25.46
CA LEU A 111 8.35 -12.30 -24.34
C LEU A 111 9.60 -12.62 -23.53
N LEU A 112 10.44 -11.60 -23.36
CA LEU A 112 11.56 -11.62 -22.43
C LEU A 112 11.43 -10.47 -21.43
N ASP A 113 11.51 -10.74 -20.14
CA ASP A 113 11.44 -9.71 -19.10
C ASP A 113 12.41 -9.94 -17.93
N PHE A 114 13.26 -8.97 -17.63
CA PHE A 114 14.24 -8.99 -16.56
C PHE A 114 14.57 -7.57 -16.06
N ASP A 115 15.32 -7.47 -14.95
CA ASP A 115 15.70 -6.18 -14.35
C ASP A 115 16.42 -5.27 -15.37
N PRO A 116 15.82 -4.11 -15.75
CA PRO A 116 16.39 -3.18 -16.73
C PRO A 116 17.81 -2.70 -16.36
N LYS A 117 18.19 -2.73 -15.08
CA LYS A 117 19.54 -2.36 -14.64
C LYS A 117 20.63 -3.28 -15.23
N LEU A 118 20.27 -4.49 -15.67
CA LEU A 118 21.21 -5.42 -16.27
C LEU A 118 21.74 -4.94 -17.63
N TRP A 119 20.98 -4.12 -18.36
CA TRP A 119 21.42 -3.56 -19.64
C TRP A 119 22.72 -2.76 -19.55
N LYS A 120 23.02 -2.15 -18.39
CA LYS A 120 24.29 -1.42 -18.18
C LYS A 120 25.52 -2.32 -18.27
N TYR A 121 25.36 -3.62 -18.02
CA TYR A 121 26.43 -4.60 -18.10
C TYR A 121 26.45 -5.34 -19.44
N MET A 122 25.44 -5.12 -20.29
CA MET A 122 25.36 -5.71 -21.63
C MET A 122 26.03 -4.79 -22.66
N ARG A 123 26.71 -5.40 -23.62
CA ARG A 123 27.16 -4.72 -24.84
C ARG A 123 26.16 -4.98 -25.95
N CYS A 124 26.03 -4.05 -26.88
CA CYS A 124 25.24 -4.27 -28.09
C CYS A 124 25.90 -5.42 -28.88
N SER A 125 25.13 -6.49 -29.15
CA SER A 125 25.61 -7.68 -29.85
C SER A 125 24.63 -8.04 -30.95
N GLU A 126 25.15 -8.37 -32.13
CA GLU A 126 24.36 -8.78 -33.29
C GLU A 126 23.62 -10.10 -33.04
N SER A 127 24.05 -10.90 -32.05
CA SER A 127 23.37 -12.14 -31.69
C SER A 127 21.93 -11.88 -31.25
N LEU A 128 21.64 -10.73 -30.62
CA LEU A 128 20.28 -10.35 -30.25
C LEU A 128 19.37 -10.23 -31.47
N GLY A 129 19.91 -9.90 -32.65
CA GLY A 129 19.17 -9.85 -33.91
C GLY A 129 18.67 -11.21 -34.42
N GLN A 130 19.08 -12.31 -33.80
CA GLN A 130 18.74 -13.67 -34.23
C GLN A 130 17.42 -14.20 -33.64
N PHE A 131 16.76 -13.45 -32.75
CA PHE A 131 15.41 -13.81 -32.31
C PHE A 131 14.46 -13.79 -33.51
N GLN A 132 13.54 -14.75 -33.59
CA GLN A 132 12.64 -14.88 -34.74
C GLN A 132 11.25 -14.29 -34.48
N ASN A 133 10.74 -14.47 -33.26
CA ASN A 133 9.34 -14.23 -32.91
C ASN A 133 9.18 -13.26 -31.73
N ILE A 134 10.22 -12.52 -31.35
CA ILE A 134 10.19 -11.68 -30.15
C ILE A 134 9.30 -10.45 -30.36
N GLN A 135 8.35 -10.26 -29.45
CA GLN A 135 7.35 -9.20 -29.48
C GLN A 135 7.51 -8.22 -28.33
N GLN A 136 8.19 -8.63 -27.26
CA GLN A 136 8.42 -7.83 -26.06
C GLN A 136 9.84 -8.03 -25.52
N PHE A 137 10.52 -6.90 -25.30
CA PHE A 137 11.79 -6.83 -24.58
C PHE A 137 11.59 -6.26 -23.18
N PRO A 138 12.54 -6.51 -22.25
CA PRO A 138 12.60 -5.79 -20.99
C PRO A 138 12.73 -4.28 -21.23
N THR A 139 12.30 -3.46 -20.26
CA THR A 139 12.37 -1.99 -20.38
C THR A 139 13.76 -1.54 -20.83
N LEU A 140 13.80 -0.77 -21.91
CA LEU A 140 15.02 -0.34 -22.56
C LEU A 140 15.46 1.00 -21.95
N ASN A 141 16.68 1.01 -21.40
CA ASN A 141 17.27 2.18 -20.76
C ASN A 141 18.64 2.57 -21.32
N ARG A 142 19.09 1.91 -22.41
CA ARG A 142 20.32 2.24 -23.14
C ARG A 142 20.09 2.45 -24.62
N ILE A 143 20.57 3.57 -25.15
CA ILE A 143 20.37 4.00 -26.54
C ILE A 143 20.86 2.97 -27.56
N PRO A 144 22.07 2.38 -27.47
CA PRO A 144 22.56 1.44 -28.50
C PRO A 144 21.71 0.18 -28.60
N ILE A 145 21.20 -0.31 -27.47
CA ILE A 145 20.34 -1.50 -27.43
C ILE A 145 18.95 -1.15 -27.97
N PHE A 146 18.43 0.02 -27.62
CA PHE A 146 17.17 0.52 -28.14
C PHE A 146 17.19 0.65 -29.67
N GLN A 147 18.24 1.24 -30.24
CA GLN A 147 18.40 1.35 -31.69
C GLN A 147 18.45 -0.03 -32.37
N LEU A 148 19.26 -0.96 -31.84
CA LEU A 148 19.33 -2.34 -32.34
C LEU A 148 17.96 -3.03 -32.32
N VAL A 149 17.22 -2.89 -31.23
CA VAL A 149 15.89 -3.49 -31.08
C VAL A 149 14.91 -2.91 -32.09
N LEU A 150 14.89 -1.58 -32.27
CA LEU A 150 14.02 -0.96 -33.26
C LEU A 150 14.38 -1.33 -34.71
N GLU A 151 15.67 -1.46 -35.03
CA GLU A 151 16.14 -1.81 -36.37
C GLU A 151 15.82 -3.25 -36.76
N ASN A 152 15.96 -4.20 -35.83
CA ASN A 152 15.73 -5.62 -36.12
C ASN A 152 14.29 -6.07 -35.86
N PHE A 153 13.64 -5.53 -34.83
CA PHE A 153 12.37 -6.06 -34.31
C PHE A 153 11.21 -5.09 -34.38
N GLY A 154 11.42 -3.83 -34.78
CA GLY A 154 10.39 -2.79 -34.67
C GLY A 154 9.02 -3.21 -35.21
N SER A 155 8.97 -3.86 -36.38
CA SER A 155 7.73 -4.32 -37.00
C SER A 155 7.04 -5.49 -36.28
N GLN A 156 7.75 -6.24 -35.45
CA GLN A 156 7.23 -7.37 -34.68
C GLN A 156 6.77 -6.98 -33.26
N LEU A 157 7.28 -5.86 -32.73
CA LEU A 157 6.99 -5.46 -31.37
C LEU A 157 5.51 -5.13 -31.17
N THR A 158 4.90 -5.80 -30.18
CA THR A 158 3.55 -5.50 -29.70
C THR A 158 3.60 -4.72 -28.39
N GLN A 159 4.69 -4.86 -27.61
CA GLN A 159 4.90 -4.12 -26.37
C GLN A 159 6.30 -3.49 -26.32
N LEU A 160 6.36 -2.21 -25.92
CA LEU A 160 7.60 -1.46 -25.79
C LEU A 160 7.57 -0.63 -24.51
N SER A 161 8.61 -0.75 -23.72
CA SER A 161 8.82 0.02 -22.50
C SER A 161 10.17 0.72 -22.57
N ILE A 162 10.20 2.04 -22.40
CA ILE A 162 11.42 2.84 -22.44
C ILE A 162 11.57 3.65 -21.14
N CYS A 163 12.81 3.77 -20.64
CA CYS A 163 13.12 4.65 -19.53
C CYS A 163 14.53 5.26 -19.64
N ASP A 164 14.88 6.13 -18.69
CA ASP A 164 16.22 6.68 -18.51
C ASP A 164 16.83 7.32 -19.77
N GLU A 165 18.06 6.95 -20.13
CA GLU A 165 18.81 7.54 -21.26
C GLU A 165 18.04 7.42 -22.59
N VAL A 166 17.25 6.36 -22.76
CA VAL A 166 16.45 6.16 -23.97
C VAL A 166 15.30 7.15 -24.02
N PHE A 167 14.63 7.40 -22.89
CA PHE A 167 13.59 8.42 -22.83
C PHE A 167 14.15 9.80 -23.18
N ASP A 168 15.29 10.18 -22.58
CA ASP A 168 15.91 11.50 -22.83
C ASP A 168 16.38 11.64 -24.30
N TYR A 169 16.89 10.56 -24.89
CA TYR A 169 17.23 10.51 -26.32
C TYR A 169 16.01 10.68 -27.21
N VAL A 170 14.92 10.00 -26.88
CA VAL A 170 13.64 10.11 -27.57
C VAL A 170 13.13 11.55 -27.45
N VAL A 171 12.97 12.11 -26.26
CA VAL A 171 12.43 13.47 -26.10
C VAL A 171 13.28 14.56 -26.77
N SER A 172 14.60 14.42 -26.82
CA SER A 172 15.51 15.43 -27.38
C SER A 172 15.75 15.35 -28.90
N SER A 173 15.38 14.24 -29.55
CA SER A 173 15.68 14.05 -30.97
C SER A 173 14.64 14.72 -31.88
N ASP A 174 15.08 15.37 -32.97
CA ASP A 174 14.15 15.83 -34.02
C ASP A 174 13.65 14.67 -34.92
N LEU A 175 14.24 13.48 -34.82
CA LEU A 175 13.89 12.27 -35.60
C LEU A 175 12.66 11.53 -35.07
N MET A 176 11.93 12.16 -34.16
CA MET A 176 10.91 11.54 -33.33
C MET A 176 9.66 11.07 -34.07
N THR A 177 9.31 11.77 -35.13
CA THR A 177 8.21 11.37 -36.02
C THR A 177 8.61 10.20 -36.94
N ALA A 178 9.88 9.81 -37.00
CA ALA A 178 10.32 8.67 -37.81
C ALA A 178 10.56 7.41 -36.96
N LEU A 179 10.59 7.52 -35.63
CA LEU A 179 10.81 6.37 -34.75
C LEU A 179 9.59 5.47 -34.68
N TRP A 180 8.40 6.05 -34.47
CA TRP A 180 7.18 5.28 -34.29
C TRP A 180 6.69 4.60 -35.56
N THR A 181 7.08 5.09 -36.74
CA THR A 181 6.80 4.42 -38.02
C THR A 181 7.51 3.07 -38.14
N ARG A 182 8.57 2.84 -37.37
CA ARG A 182 9.25 1.54 -37.31
C ARG A 182 8.53 0.53 -36.43
N THR A 183 7.56 0.95 -35.61
CA THR A 183 6.80 0.09 -34.69
C THR A 183 5.30 0.13 -34.93
N PRO A 184 4.80 -0.19 -36.15
CA PRO A 184 3.39 -0.01 -36.51
C PRO A 184 2.43 -0.95 -35.78
N ASN A 185 2.93 -2.08 -35.25
CA ASN A 185 2.13 -3.11 -34.59
C ASN A 185 2.03 -2.97 -33.08
N LEU A 186 2.53 -1.86 -32.53
CA LEU A 186 2.58 -1.67 -31.08
C LEU A 186 1.18 -1.54 -30.48
N GLU A 187 0.87 -2.41 -29.52
CA GLU A 187 -0.39 -2.42 -28.77
C GLU A 187 -0.22 -1.80 -27.37
N GLN A 188 0.98 -1.90 -26.78
CA GLN A 188 1.28 -1.34 -25.46
C GLN A 188 2.57 -0.52 -25.49
N LEU A 189 2.48 0.73 -25.03
CA LEU A 189 3.63 1.63 -24.90
C LEU A 189 3.73 2.13 -23.47
N THR A 190 4.90 1.94 -22.85
CA THR A 190 5.24 2.53 -21.55
C THR A 190 6.41 3.49 -21.73
N VAL A 191 6.18 4.75 -21.37
CA VAL A 191 7.18 5.82 -21.44
C VAL A 191 7.45 6.31 -20.03
N LYS A 192 8.66 6.08 -19.53
CA LYS A 192 9.06 6.49 -18.19
C LYS A 192 10.17 7.54 -18.23
N GLY A 193 9.86 8.74 -17.76
CA GLY A 193 10.80 9.85 -17.70
C GLY A 193 11.84 9.71 -16.58
N THR A 194 12.94 10.44 -16.74
CA THR A 194 13.86 10.73 -15.62
C THR A 194 13.48 12.07 -15.02
N LYS A 195 13.40 12.16 -13.69
CA LYS A 195 13.28 13.44 -12.97
C LYS A 195 12.18 14.39 -13.50
N TYR A 196 11.04 13.86 -13.93
CA TYR A 196 9.92 14.66 -14.46
C TYR A 196 10.29 15.51 -15.69
N SER A 197 11.13 14.99 -16.59
CA SER A 197 11.40 15.61 -17.90
C SER A 197 10.11 15.90 -18.70
N ASP A 198 10.14 16.99 -19.46
CA ASP A 198 8.99 17.48 -20.24
C ASP A 198 8.72 16.60 -21.46
N LEU A 199 7.55 15.96 -21.49
CA LEU A 199 7.01 15.27 -22.66
C LEU A 199 6.08 16.23 -23.40
N ASN A 200 6.59 16.85 -24.47
CA ASN A 200 5.83 17.84 -25.22
C ASN A 200 4.55 17.25 -25.88
N ALA A 201 3.56 18.10 -26.15
CA ALA A 201 2.32 17.66 -26.78
C ALA A 201 2.51 17.11 -28.19
N ARG A 202 3.50 17.61 -28.94
CA ARG A 202 3.83 17.14 -30.29
C ARG A 202 4.22 15.67 -30.31
N MET A 203 4.91 15.21 -29.27
CA MET A 203 5.27 13.82 -29.08
C MET A 203 4.03 12.96 -28.85
N LEU A 204 3.12 13.36 -27.95
CA LEU A 204 1.85 12.65 -27.77
C LEU A 204 1.04 12.62 -29.08
N MET A 205 1.05 13.71 -29.84
CA MET A 205 0.42 13.76 -31.15
C MET A 205 1.07 12.79 -32.15
N ALA A 206 2.41 12.72 -32.21
CA ALA A 206 3.11 11.78 -33.06
C ALA A 206 2.79 10.32 -32.70
N ILE A 207 2.77 9.98 -31.41
CA ILE A 207 2.38 8.66 -30.91
C ILE A 207 0.97 8.30 -31.40
N GLY A 208 -0.01 9.19 -31.19
CA GLY A 208 -1.39 8.94 -31.59
C GLY A 208 -1.58 8.82 -33.11
N ALA A 209 -0.79 9.56 -33.89
CA ALA A 209 -0.85 9.53 -35.36
C ALA A 209 -0.17 8.30 -35.96
N GLN A 210 0.89 7.79 -35.33
CA GLN A 210 1.80 6.81 -35.92
C GLN A 210 1.67 5.39 -35.34
N LEU A 211 0.96 5.23 -34.22
CA LEU A 211 0.71 3.94 -33.58
C LEU A 211 -0.78 3.59 -33.66
N PRO A 212 -1.28 3.15 -34.83
CA PRO A 212 -2.71 2.93 -35.06
C PRO A 212 -3.30 1.77 -34.23
N ARG A 213 -2.46 0.85 -33.74
CA ARG A 213 -2.89 -0.32 -32.95
C ARG A 213 -2.74 -0.15 -31.44
N LEU A 214 -2.31 1.03 -30.98
CA LEU A 214 -2.03 1.26 -29.57
C LEU A 214 -3.30 1.13 -28.73
N LYS A 215 -3.35 0.12 -27.86
CA LYS A 215 -4.44 -0.16 -26.92
C LYS A 215 -4.15 0.40 -25.53
N HIS A 216 -2.89 0.37 -25.10
CA HIS A 216 -2.50 0.73 -23.73
C HIS A 216 -1.34 1.73 -23.76
N LEU A 217 -1.57 2.94 -23.23
CA LEU A 217 -0.51 3.94 -23.05
C LEU A 217 -0.28 4.19 -21.56
N THR A 218 0.98 4.06 -21.13
CA THR A 218 1.43 4.39 -19.77
C THR A 218 2.49 5.47 -19.83
N LEU A 219 2.22 6.60 -19.18
CA LEU A 219 3.17 7.69 -19.00
C LEU A 219 3.57 7.73 -17.53
N SER A 220 4.88 7.61 -17.24
CA SER A 220 5.40 7.51 -15.88
C SER A 220 6.49 8.53 -15.60
N CYS A 221 6.46 9.21 -14.45
CA CYS A 221 7.50 10.16 -14.02
C CYS A 221 7.85 11.24 -15.07
N VAL A 222 6.85 11.80 -15.75
CA VAL A 222 7.00 12.84 -16.78
C VAL A 222 6.23 14.11 -16.42
N THR A 223 6.64 15.23 -17.00
CA THR A 223 5.86 16.48 -16.97
C THR A 223 5.19 16.71 -18.33
N LEU A 224 3.91 17.08 -18.33
CA LEU A 224 3.11 17.32 -19.53
C LEU A 224 2.80 18.82 -19.69
N PRO A 225 3.66 19.59 -20.40
CA PRO A 225 3.34 20.95 -20.82
C PRO A 225 2.49 20.97 -22.10
N LEU A 226 1.56 21.92 -22.17
CA LEU A 226 0.86 22.28 -23.42
C LEU A 226 0.90 23.78 -23.65
N ASP A 227 1.64 24.22 -24.67
CA ASP A 227 1.72 25.64 -25.00
C ASP A 227 0.44 26.13 -25.70
N LYS A 228 0.08 27.41 -25.49
CA LYS A 228 -1.07 28.03 -26.18
C LYS A 228 -0.98 27.93 -27.71
N LYS A 229 0.25 27.90 -28.24
CA LYS A 229 0.52 27.81 -29.68
C LYS A 229 0.17 26.45 -30.26
N ASP A 230 0.20 25.39 -29.46
CA ASP A 230 -0.12 24.02 -29.89
C ASP A 230 -1.64 23.74 -29.86
N MET A 231 -2.46 24.68 -29.36
CA MET A 231 -3.94 24.61 -29.32
C MET A 231 -4.60 25.57 -30.34
N SER A 232 -3.92 25.98 -31.41
CA SER A 232 -4.53 26.84 -32.44
C SER A 232 -5.66 26.10 -33.17
N SER A 233 -6.65 26.83 -33.69
CA SER A 233 -7.84 26.29 -34.38
C SER A 233 -7.55 25.41 -35.61
N SER A 234 -6.32 25.45 -36.11
CA SER A 234 -5.80 24.60 -37.20
C SER A 234 -5.20 23.27 -36.74
N THR A 235 -5.12 23.00 -35.43
CA THR A 235 -4.45 21.80 -34.91
C THR A 235 -5.40 20.61 -34.97
N THR A 236 -5.09 19.62 -35.81
CA THR A 236 -5.78 18.34 -35.84
C THR A 236 -5.25 17.44 -34.73
N PHE A 237 -6.06 17.18 -33.70
CA PHE A 237 -5.70 16.25 -32.64
C PHE A 237 -5.76 14.81 -33.19
N PRO A 238 -4.67 14.05 -33.11
CA PRO A 238 -4.70 12.65 -33.49
C PRO A 238 -5.49 11.88 -32.43
N LEU A 239 -6.56 11.26 -32.88
CA LEU A 239 -7.40 10.41 -32.05
C LEU A 239 -6.69 9.08 -31.86
N PHE A 240 -6.55 8.64 -30.61
CA PHE A 240 -5.96 7.35 -30.27
C PHE A 240 -6.94 6.20 -30.52
N LYS A 241 -7.48 6.06 -31.74
CA LYS A 241 -8.72 5.29 -32.05
C LYS A 241 -8.80 3.85 -31.49
N SER A 242 -7.66 3.19 -31.27
CA SER A 242 -7.62 1.83 -30.70
C SER A 242 -7.34 1.77 -29.20
N ALA A 243 -7.07 2.91 -28.55
CA ALA A 243 -6.75 2.97 -27.14
C ALA A 243 -7.93 2.53 -26.28
N VAL A 244 -7.66 1.56 -25.41
CA VAL A 244 -8.57 1.02 -24.41
C VAL A 244 -8.25 1.62 -23.05
N SER A 245 -6.98 1.92 -22.76
CA SER A 245 -6.59 2.51 -21.48
C SER A 245 -5.50 3.58 -21.58
N LEU A 246 -5.62 4.58 -20.70
CA LEU A 246 -4.58 5.55 -20.40
C LEU A 246 -4.21 5.45 -18.92
N THR A 247 -2.91 5.30 -18.65
CA THR A 247 -2.35 5.29 -17.29
C THR A 247 -1.37 6.45 -17.14
N LEU A 248 -1.64 7.33 -16.19
CA LEU A 248 -0.73 8.34 -15.69
C LEU A 248 -0.14 7.83 -14.37
N ASP A 249 1.19 7.77 -14.31
CA ASP A 249 1.95 7.21 -13.19
C ASP A 249 2.95 8.24 -12.65
N ASP A 250 2.62 8.95 -11.57
CA ASP A 250 3.43 10.03 -11.02
C ASP A 250 3.73 11.11 -12.09
N VAL A 251 2.66 11.58 -12.76
CA VAL A 251 2.75 12.54 -13.87
C VAL A 251 2.45 13.96 -13.40
N HIS A 252 3.30 14.90 -13.77
CA HIS A 252 3.08 16.33 -13.51
C HIS A 252 2.34 16.96 -14.68
N ILE A 253 1.16 17.52 -14.44
CA ILE A 253 0.41 18.28 -15.46
C ILE A 253 0.72 19.75 -15.24
N LYS A 254 1.25 20.43 -16.26
CA LYS A 254 1.70 21.82 -16.17
C LYS A 254 0.61 22.87 -16.39
N ASN A 255 -0.47 22.53 -17.10
CA ASN A 255 -1.62 23.42 -17.26
C ASN A 255 -2.92 22.67 -17.58
N TRP A 256 -4.07 23.30 -17.35
CA TRP A 256 -5.39 22.71 -17.58
C TRP A 256 -5.65 22.36 -19.05
N ARG A 257 -4.99 23.03 -20.01
CA ARG A 257 -5.19 22.73 -21.44
C ARG A 257 -4.73 21.31 -21.75
N MET A 258 -3.72 20.80 -21.06
CA MET A 258 -3.29 19.41 -21.20
C MET A 258 -4.39 18.42 -20.76
N VAL A 259 -5.17 18.76 -19.73
CA VAL A 259 -6.34 17.96 -19.31
C VAL A 259 -7.37 17.92 -20.43
N THR A 260 -7.69 19.07 -21.05
CA THR A 260 -8.58 19.14 -22.21
C THR A 260 -8.03 18.37 -23.43
N PHE A 261 -6.72 18.45 -23.68
CA PHE A 261 -6.09 17.69 -24.76
C PHE A 261 -6.26 16.19 -24.54
N LEU A 262 -5.98 15.69 -23.33
CA LEU A 262 -6.10 14.28 -23.02
C LEU A 262 -7.55 13.79 -23.10
N SER A 263 -8.54 14.57 -22.67
CA SER A 263 -9.95 14.19 -22.78
C SER A 263 -10.41 14.08 -24.23
N LEU A 264 -9.93 14.96 -25.12
CA LEU A 264 -10.21 14.89 -26.55
C LEU A 264 -9.44 13.76 -27.25
N ALA A 265 -8.19 13.53 -26.89
CA ALA A 265 -7.34 12.51 -27.52
C ALA A 265 -7.76 11.07 -27.16
N PHE A 266 -8.31 10.88 -25.96
CA PHE A 266 -8.65 9.57 -25.37
C PHE A 266 -10.16 9.41 -25.11
N TYR A 267 -11.04 10.11 -25.85
CA TYR A 267 -12.49 10.11 -25.62
C TYR A 267 -13.18 8.73 -25.69
N HIS A 268 -12.59 7.72 -26.32
CA HIS A 268 -13.16 6.36 -26.44
C HIS A 268 -12.54 5.31 -25.51
N VAL A 269 -11.67 5.72 -24.58
CA VAL A 269 -11.03 4.79 -23.65
C VAL A 269 -12.03 4.21 -22.65
N GLN A 270 -11.78 2.96 -22.25
CA GLN A 270 -12.58 2.24 -21.27
C GLN A 270 -12.00 2.31 -19.86
N THR A 271 -10.69 2.53 -19.73
CA THR A 271 -10.00 2.58 -18.43
C THR A 271 -9.08 3.79 -18.31
N LEU A 272 -9.24 4.54 -17.22
CA LEU A 272 -8.35 5.61 -16.80
C LEU A 272 -7.70 5.24 -15.47
N ASP A 273 -6.38 5.37 -15.35
CA ASP A 273 -5.66 5.22 -14.08
C ASP A 273 -4.81 6.48 -13.86
N PHE A 274 -5.13 7.23 -12.79
CA PHE A 274 -4.58 8.54 -12.51
C PHE A 274 -3.70 8.54 -11.26
N ASP A 275 -2.41 8.75 -11.48
CA ASP A 275 -1.44 9.17 -10.49
C ASP A 275 -0.76 10.44 -11.03
N MET A 276 -1.18 11.61 -10.54
CA MET A 276 -0.80 12.89 -11.15
C MET A 276 -0.76 14.05 -10.15
N THR A 277 0.04 15.06 -10.47
CA THR A 277 0.19 16.31 -9.73
C THR A 277 -0.13 17.50 -10.64
N PHE A 278 -0.91 18.47 -10.16
CA PHE A 278 -1.19 19.70 -10.90
C PHE A 278 -0.24 20.82 -10.49
N ASP A 279 0.62 21.28 -11.40
CA ASP A 279 1.72 22.21 -11.08
C ASP A 279 1.33 23.70 -11.13
N TRP A 280 0.28 24.08 -11.86
CA TRP A 280 -0.05 25.50 -12.10
C TRP A 280 -0.73 26.22 -10.94
N PHE A 281 -0.93 25.52 -9.82
CA PHE A 281 -1.50 26.09 -8.60
C PHE A 281 -0.41 26.46 -7.57
N TYR A 282 0.87 26.33 -7.92
CA TYR A 282 2.00 26.79 -7.09
C TYR A 282 2.47 28.20 -7.45
N ASP A 283 1.86 28.85 -8.45
CA ASP A 283 2.14 30.24 -8.83
C ASP A 283 1.22 31.17 -8.03
N ASP A 284 1.75 32.29 -7.50
CA ASP A 284 1.00 33.26 -6.70
C ASP A 284 -0.13 33.99 -7.48
N ASN A 285 -0.22 33.75 -8.79
CA ASN A 285 -1.12 34.45 -9.73
C ASN A 285 -2.38 33.65 -10.14
N VAL A 286 -2.84 32.67 -9.37
CA VAL A 286 -4.06 31.90 -9.69
C VAL A 286 -5.30 32.82 -9.67
N THR A 287 -5.91 33.04 -10.83
CA THR A 287 -7.18 33.79 -10.97
C THR A 287 -8.40 32.89 -10.86
N ILE A 288 -9.57 33.47 -10.54
CA ILE A 288 -10.86 32.76 -10.55
C ILE A 288 -11.17 32.17 -11.94
N GLU A 289 -10.84 32.90 -13.01
CA GLU A 289 -11.02 32.41 -14.39
C GLU A 289 -10.19 31.16 -14.68
N LEU A 290 -8.95 31.10 -14.19
CA LEU A 290 -8.09 29.91 -14.35
C LEU A 290 -8.66 28.70 -13.59
N TYR A 291 -9.29 28.97 -12.45
CA TYR A 291 -9.99 27.96 -11.65
C TYR A 291 -11.19 27.39 -12.41
N GLU A 292 -12.07 28.23 -12.95
CA GLU A 292 -13.23 27.80 -13.76
C GLU A 292 -12.80 27.00 -14.98
N GLN A 293 -11.78 27.46 -15.71
CA GLN A 293 -11.24 26.73 -16.88
C GLN A 293 -10.68 25.35 -16.50
N SER A 294 -10.03 25.24 -15.34
CA SER A 294 -9.50 23.96 -14.84
C SER A 294 -10.62 23.00 -14.47
N MET A 295 -11.71 23.51 -13.88
CA MET A 295 -12.91 22.73 -13.61
C MET A 295 -13.54 22.23 -14.91
N ASP A 296 -13.78 23.12 -15.87
CA ASP A 296 -14.38 22.76 -17.15
C ASP A 296 -13.56 21.69 -17.89
N ALA A 297 -12.22 21.79 -17.86
CA ALA A 297 -11.35 20.78 -18.45
C ALA A 297 -11.49 19.40 -17.78
N CYS A 298 -11.61 19.38 -16.45
CA CYS A 298 -11.81 18.14 -15.70
C CYS A 298 -13.20 17.53 -15.94
N MET A 299 -14.27 18.34 -15.96
CA MET A 299 -15.62 17.87 -16.34
C MET A 299 -15.65 17.35 -17.77
N GLY A 300 -14.89 17.97 -18.67
CA GLY A 300 -14.73 17.50 -20.04
C GLY A 300 -14.26 16.05 -20.12
N PHE A 301 -13.44 15.55 -19.19
CA PHE A 301 -13.09 14.13 -19.13
C PHE A 301 -14.31 13.24 -18.88
N ALA A 302 -15.17 13.60 -17.93
CA ALA A 302 -16.37 12.83 -17.59
C ALA A 302 -17.38 12.83 -18.74
N GLN A 303 -17.57 13.98 -19.39
CA GLN A 303 -18.51 14.18 -20.51
C GLN A 303 -18.06 13.49 -21.80
N LEU A 304 -16.78 13.65 -22.16
CA LEU A 304 -16.28 13.20 -23.46
C LEU A 304 -15.95 11.70 -23.48
N CYS A 305 -15.57 11.13 -22.34
CA CYS A 305 -15.16 9.73 -22.27
C CYS A 305 -16.36 8.77 -22.20
N ILE A 306 -17.27 8.78 -23.17
CA ILE A 306 -18.57 8.08 -23.13
C ILE A 306 -18.50 6.54 -23.05
N PHE A 307 -17.34 5.94 -23.31
CA PHE A 307 -17.11 4.48 -23.26
C PHE A 307 -16.44 4.00 -21.97
N LEU A 308 -16.27 4.90 -21.01
CA LEU A 308 -15.57 4.63 -19.77
C LEU A 308 -16.26 3.53 -18.98
N LYS A 309 -15.50 2.53 -18.55
CA LYS A 309 -15.97 1.43 -17.69
C LYS A 309 -15.27 1.45 -16.35
N LYS A 310 -14.07 2.01 -16.28
CA LYS A 310 -13.25 2.03 -15.07
C LYS A 310 -12.44 3.33 -14.94
N ILE A 311 -12.45 3.93 -13.77
CA ILE A 311 -11.53 5.01 -13.38
C ILE A 311 -10.83 4.62 -12.10
N LYS A 312 -9.51 4.74 -12.03
CA LYS A 312 -8.74 4.49 -10.82
C LYS A 312 -7.97 5.73 -10.42
N PHE A 313 -8.17 6.20 -9.20
CA PHE A 313 -7.40 7.30 -8.62
C PHE A 313 -6.34 6.71 -7.67
N ARG A 314 -5.07 6.83 -8.07
CA ARG A 314 -3.92 6.50 -7.25
C ARG A 314 -3.55 7.69 -6.38
N LYS A 315 -2.49 8.44 -6.66
CA LYS A 315 -2.15 9.67 -5.95
C LYS A 315 -2.48 10.88 -6.82
N VAL A 316 -3.40 11.72 -6.37
CA VAL A 316 -3.77 12.96 -7.06
C VAL A 316 -3.39 14.13 -6.16
N ASN A 317 -2.32 14.85 -6.50
CA ASN A 317 -1.84 15.96 -5.69
C ASN A 317 -2.28 17.30 -6.27
N THR A 318 -2.86 18.13 -5.41
CA THR A 318 -3.39 19.45 -5.74
C THR A 318 -3.02 20.41 -4.61
N SER A 319 -2.36 21.54 -4.92
CA SER A 319 -2.02 22.53 -3.88
C SER A 319 -3.20 23.43 -3.51
N VAL A 320 -4.10 23.71 -4.46
CA VAL A 320 -5.20 24.69 -4.29
C VAL A 320 -6.57 24.13 -4.67
N PHE A 321 -6.65 23.11 -5.54
CA PHE A 321 -7.92 22.69 -6.17
C PHE A 321 -8.33 21.25 -5.84
N PRO A 322 -9.53 20.96 -5.30
CA PRO A 322 -10.04 19.59 -5.20
C PRO A 322 -10.23 18.93 -6.57
N PHE A 323 -9.35 18.00 -6.94
CA PHE A 323 -9.65 17.03 -7.99
C PHE A 323 -9.44 15.60 -7.47
N PRO A 324 -10.37 14.67 -7.74
CA PRO A 324 -11.70 14.88 -8.33
C PRO A 324 -12.68 15.57 -7.37
N TYR A 325 -13.60 16.38 -7.89
CA TYR A 325 -14.62 17.10 -7.10
C TYR A 325 -16.05 16.62 -7.39
N ASP A 326 -17.02 17.05 -6.59
CA ASP A 326 -18.43 16.64 -6.67
C ASP A 326 -19.01 16.70 -8.09
N ALA A 327 -18.90 17.84 -8.78
CA ALA A 327 -19.46 17.99 -10.13
C ALA A 327 -18.86 17.01 -11.15
N PHE A 328 -17.57 16.64 -11.02
CA PHE A 328 -16.97 15.61 -11.87
C PHE A 328 -17.64 14.24 -11.69
N PHE A 329 -17.98 13.86 -10.45
CA PHE A 329 -18.70 12.62 -10.17
C PHE A 329 -20.17 12.69 -10.61
N GLN A 330 -20.85 13.81 -10.35
CA GLN A 330 -22.20 14.05 -10.87
C GLN A 330 -22.26 13.91 -12.39
N GLU A 331 -21.26 14.43 -13.09
CA GLU A 331 -21.15 14.30 -14.54
C GLU A 331 -20.92 12.85 -14.98
N ILE A 332 -20.09 12.09 -14.26
CA ILE A 332 -19.94 10.65 -14.51
C ILE A 332 -21.27 9.93 -14.35
N ALA A 333 -22.00 10.16 -13.26
CA ALA A 333 -23.28 9.49 -13.04
C ALA A 333 -24.33 9.90 -14.08
N THR A 334 -24.36 11.18 -14.45
CA THR A 334 -25.29 11.70 -15.46
C THR A 334 -25.00 11.10 -16.83
N THR A 335 -23.72 11.07 -17.24
CA THR A 335 -23.30 10.58 -18.55
C THR A 335 -23.36 9.05 -18.65
N HIS A 336 -23.01 8.33 -17.58
CA HIS A 336 -22.78 6.88 -17.61
C HIS A 336 -23.80 6.03 -16.85
N GLN A 337 -24.79 6.64 -16.19
CA GLN A 337 -25.86 5.94 -15.46
C GLN A 337 -25.32 4.87 -14.49
N ASP A 338 -24.29 5.23 -13.71
CA ASP A 338 -23.63 4.37 -12.70
C ASP A 338 -22.96 3.09 -13.25
N SER A 339 -22.74 2.99 -14.57
CA SER A 339 -22.04 1.84 -15.19
C SER A 339 -20.51 1.87 -15.03
N VAL A 340 -19.94 3.01 -14.59
CA VAL A 340 -18.50 3.19 -14.42
C VAL A 340 -18.05 2.70 -13.05
N LYS A 341 -17.12 1.76 -13.03
CA LYS A 341 -16.40 1.38 -11.82
C LYS A 341 -15.34 2.42 -11.49
N VAL A 342 -15.59 3.28 -10.52
CA VAL A 342 -14.53 4.10 -9.92
C VAL A 342 -13.75 3.22 -8.94
N GLU A 343 -12.44 3.42 -8.77
CA GLU A 343 -11.56 2.83 -7.78
C GLU A 343 -10.66 3.93 -7.19
N MET A 344 -10.39 3.89 -5.89
CA MET A 344 -9.49 4.85 -5.24
C MET A 344 -8.51 4.09 -4.36
N THR A 345 -7.22 4.45 -4.41
CA THR A 345 -6.19 3.83 -3.56
C THR A 345 -6.03 4.57 -2.24
N GLU A 346 -5.31 3.95 -1.30
CA GLU A 346 -4.95 4.57 -0.02
C GLU A 346 -4.08 5.84 -0.13
N HIS A 347 -3.60 6.17 -1.33
CA HIS A 347 -2.81 7.38 -1.58
C HIS A 347 -3.59 8.45 -2.35
N ALA A 348 -4.90 8.28 -2.58
CA ALA A 348 -5.72 9.29 -3.24
C ALA A 348 -6.00 10.44 -2.27
N TRP A 349 -5.46 11.63 -2.54
CA TRP A 349 -5.69 12.79 -1.68
C TRP A 349 -7.05 13.40 -2.00
N TRP A 350 -7.80 13.73 -0.95
CA TRP A 350 -9.00 14.55 -1.03
C TRP A 350 -8.61 15.95 -0.61
N SER A 351 -8.95 16.95 -1.42
CA SER A 351 -8.58 18.32 -1.13
C SER A 351 -9.16 18.85 0.17
N THR A 352 -8.48 19.86 0.69
CA THR A 352 -8.73 20.53 1.96
C THR A 352 -10.01 21.37 2.00
N ILE A 353 -10.66 21.66 0.86
CA ILE A 353 -11.71 22.69 0.78
C ILE A 353 -13.11 22.15 1.12
N ASP A 354 -13.51 20.97 0.60
CA ASP A 354 -14.79 20.34 0.98
C ASP A 354 -14.85 18.81 0.72
N PRO A 355 -14.17 17.99 1.54
CA PRO A 355 -14.15 16.54 1.37
C PRO A 355 -15.54 15.88 1.42
N ALA A 356 -16.47 16.43 2.21
CA ALA A 356 -17.76 15.77 2.48
C ALA A 356 -18.69 15.72 1.25
N SER A 357 -18.71 16.78 0.42
CA SER A 357 -19.53 16.82 -0.80
C SER A 357 -19.00 15.86 -1.87
N CYS A 358 -17.69 15.88 -2.10
CA CYS A 358 -17.02 14.96 -3.03
C CYS A 358 -17.22 13.51 -2.59
N PHE A 359 -17.12 13.25 -1.28
CA PHE A 359 -17.31 11.93 -0.69
C PHE A 359 -18.74 11.42 -0.89
N LYS A 360 -19.77 12.24 -0.65
CA LYS A 360 -21.17 11.88 -0.90
C LYS A 360 -21.36 11.37 -2.33
N SER A 361 -20.85 12.09 -3.32
CA SER A 361 -21.09 11.76 -4.72
C SER A 361 -20.40 10.47 -5.14
N VAL A 362 -19.15 10.28 -4.71
CA VAL A 362 -18.45 8.99 -4.87
C VAL A 362 -19.23 7.87 -4.23
N THR A 363 -19.66 8.01 -2.97
CA THR A 363 -20.31 6.91 -2.25
C THR A 363 -21.70 6.58 -2.76
N THR A 364 -22.44 7.56 -3.29
CA THR A 364 -23.75 7.32 -3.91
C THR A 364 -23.68 6.63 -5.28
N GLN A 365 -22.62 6.86 -6.07
CA GLN A 365 -22.60 6.50 -7.50
C GLN A 365 -21.76 5.27 -7.82
N THR A 366 -20.81 4.91 -6.96
CA THR A 366 -19.74 3.98 -7.37
C THR A 366 -19.85 2.59 -6.76
N GLY A 367 -20.81 2.36 -5.84
CA GLY A 367 -20.94 1.10 -5.09
C GLY A 367 -19.65 0.66 -4.38
N LEU A 368 -18.67 1.56 -4.26
CA LEU A 368 -17.24 1.23 -4.22
C LEU A 368 -16.77 0.51 -2.96
N LEU A 369 -17.54 0.56 -1.88
CA LEU A 369 -16.96 0.40 -0.56
C LEU A 369 -17.13 -1.02 0.00
N LEU A 370 -17.16 -2.05 -0.85
CA LEU A 370 -17.10 -3.44 -0.38
C LEU A 370 -15.76 -3.76 0.33
N LYS A 371 -14.68 -3.04 -0.02
CA LYS A 371 -13.34 -3.08 0.62
C LYS A 371 -12.55 -1.81 0.28
N THR A 372 -12.52 -0.80 1.14
CA THR A 372 -11.81 0.46 0.84
C THR A 372 -11.08 1.04 2.04
N SER A 373 -9.75 0.94 2.00
CA SER A 373 -8.86 1.74 2.83
C SER A 373 -8.84 3.19 2.34
N LEU A 374 -9.36 4.13 3.14
CA LEU A 374 -9.50 5.56 2.80
C LEU A 374 -8.49 6.43 3.56
N LYS A 375 -7.25 6.66 3.12
CA LYS A 375 -6.40 7.64 3.84
C LYS A 375 -6.90 9.06 3.57
N TRP A 376 -7.30 9.78 4.61
CA TRP A 376 -7.82 11.14 4.49
C TRP A 376 -7.15 12.08 5.48
N SER A 377 -6.46 13.12 4.98
CA SER A 377 -5.95 14.28 5.73
C SER A 377 -7.02 15.36 5.89
N TRP A 378 -7.44 15.58 7.13
CA TRP A 378 -8.50 16.54 7.47
C TRP A 378 -7.91 17.76 8.18
N THR A 379 -8.00 18.94 7.55
CA THR A 379 -7.44 20.21 8.06
C THR A 379 -8.42 21.04 8.92
N GLY A 380 -9.52 20.44 9.38
CA GLY A 380 -10.21 20.91 10.60
C GLY A 380 -11.16 22.12 10.51
N LYS A 381 -11.59 22.59 9.32
CA LYS A 381 -12.45 23.81 9.23
C LYS A 381 -13.97 23.59 9.22
N LYS A 382 -14.50 22.38 8.98
CA LYS A 382 -15.96 22.09 8.93
C LYS A 382 -16.38 20.97 9.91
N LYS A 383 -17.64 20.96 10.36
CA LYS A 383 -18.18 20.01 11.37
C LYS A 383 -18.13 18.55 10.89
N ASP A 384 -17.59 17.63 11.70
CA ASP A 384 -17.42 16.18 11.42
C ASP A 384 -18.70 15.45 10.95
N ILE A 385 -19.87 15.98 11.29
CA ILE A 385 -21.18 15.33 11.12
C ILE A 385 -21.55 15.12 9.65
N SER A 386 -21.24 16.07 8.75
CA SER A 386 -21.62 15.94 7.34
C SER A 386 -20.86 14.81 6.64
N LEU A 387 -19.61 14.59 7.04
CA LEU A 387 -18.79 13.51 6.52
C LEU A 387 -19.27 12.16 7.04
N PHE A 388 -19.45 11.99 8.35
CA PHE A 388 -19.93 10.70 8.88
C PHE A 388 -21.28 10.31 8.27
N LYS A 389 -22.18 11.28 8.05
CA LYS A 389 -23.42 11.05 7.28
C LYS A 389 -23.19 10.49 5.87
N SER A 390 -22.15 10.97 5.19
CA SER A 390 -21.81 10.53 3.84
C SER A 390 -21.14 9.15 3.84
N LEU A 391 -20.36 8.83 4.88
CA LEU A 391 -19.86 7.47 5.18
C LEU A 391 -21.00 6.50 5.54
N GLY A 392 -22.10 7.01 6.11
CA GLY A 392 -23.27 6.18 6.40
C GLY A 392 -24.06 5.72 5.19
N LEU A 393 -23.84 6.33 4.02
CA LEU A 393 -24.39 5.86 2.75
C LEU A 393 -23.72 4.54 2.30
N CYS A 394 -22.58 4.19 2.90
CA CYS A 394 -21.72 3.09 2.50
C CYS A 394 -22.07 1.81 3.28
N GLN A 395 -23.22 1.21 2.97
CA GLN A 395 -23.80 0.11 3.77
C GLN A 395 -22.93 -1.16 3.85
N HIS A 396 -21.91 -1.29 3.01
CA HIS A 396 -21.02 -2.45 2.94
C HIS A 396 -19.56 -2.15 3.32
N LEU A 397 -19.26 -0.96 3.84
CA LEU A 397 -17.90 -0.58 4.25
C LEU A 397 -17.40 -1.45 5.40
N LYS A 398 -16.44 -2.35 5.10
CA LYS A 398 -15.84 -3.26 6.08
C LYS A 398 -14.50 -2.79 6.64
N GLU A 399 -13.71 -2.10 5.84
CA GLU A 399 -12.39 -1.61 6.23
C GLU A 399 -12.36 -0.11 6.00
N LEU A 400 -11.80 0.65 6.95
CA LEU A 400 -11.64 2.09 6.85
C LEU A 400 -10.30 2.50 7.47
N LYS A 401 -9.46 3.17 6.71
CA LYS A 401 -8.30 3.93 7.20
C LYS A 401 -8.71 5.40 7.31
N LEU A 402 -8.11 6.22 8.17
CA LEU A 402 -8.31 7.68 8.27
C LEU A 402 -7.02 8.29 8.82
N SER A 403 -6.59 9.47 8.35
CA SER A 403 -5.32 10.09 8.75
C SER A 403 -5.53 11.58 9.03
N CYS A 404 -6.16 11.95 10.13
CA CYS A 404 -6.56 13.34 10.36
C CYS A 404 -5.33 14.24 10.61
N ASP A 405 -5.27 15.47 10.12
CA ASP A 405 -4.17 16.37 10.50
C ASP A 405 -4.47 16.99 11.89
N ILE A 406 -3.51 16.94 12.82
CA ILE A 406 -3.60 17.64 14.12
C ILE A 406 -3.42 19.16 13.86
N PRO A 407 -4.34 20.06 14.30
CA PRO A 407 -5.14 19.98 15.51
C PRO A 407 -6.63 20.19 15.25
N LEU A 408 -7.40 19.11 15.21
CA LEU A 408 -8.85 19.19 15.33
C LEU A 408 -9.19 19.71 16.71
N LYS A 409 -9.68 20.95 16.82
CA LYS A 409 -10.07 21.56 18.11
C LYS A 409 -11.02 20.69 18.95
N ASN A 410 -11.78 19.80 18.30
CA ASN A 410 -12.78 18.94 18.95
C ASN A 410 -12.46 17.43 18.89
N GLY A 411 -11.36 17.04 18.24
CA GLY A 411 -11.04 15.64 17.95
C GLY A 411 -12.00 14.93 16.98
N LEU A 412 -11.60 13.76 16.50
CA LEU A 412 -12.41 12.79 15.78
C LEU A 412 -13.25 12.01 16.79
N ARG A 413 -14.59 12.12 16.66
CA ARG A 413 -15.55 11.40 17.50
C ARG A 413 -15.78 9.99 16.98
N LEU A 414 -15.20 9.00 17.67
CA LEU A 414 -15.23 7.59 17.26
C LEU A 414 -16.65 7.01 17.26
N ASP A 415 -17.45 7.35 18.26
CA ASP A 415 -18.84 6.93 18.40
C ASP A 415 -19.70 7.37 17.21
N LEU A 416 -19.57 8.64 16.80
CA LEU A 416 -20.30 9.15 15.64
C LEU A 416 -19.86 8.51 14.33
N LEU A 417 -18.59 8.15 14.18
CA LEU A 417 -18.11 7.42 13.01
C LEU A 417 -18.76 6.04 12.94
N LEU A 418 -18.72 5.29 14.04
CA LEU A 418 -19.27 3.94 14.13
C LEU A 418 -20.80 3.91 14.02
N ASP A 419 -21.49 4.96 14.48
CA ASP A 419 -22.94 5.14 14.33
C ASP A 419 -23.37 5.25 12.87
N HIS A 420 -22.50 5.73 11.98
CA HIS A 420 -22.80 5.80 10.56
C HIS A 420 -22.25 4.59 9.79
N CYS A 421 -21.18 3.94 10.27
CA CYS A 421 -20.54 2.80 9.59
C CYS A 421 -20.88 1.44 10.22
N HIS A 422 -22.13 0.98 10.13
CA HIS A 422 -22.60 -0.24 10.81
C HIS A 422 -21.94 -1.56 10.37
N ALA A 423 -21.40 -1.62 9.15
CA ALA A 423 -20.76 -2.81 8.60
C ALA A 423 -19.24 -2.89 8.86
N LEU A 424 -18.68 -1.89 9.54
CA LEU A 424 -17.23 -1.75 9.71
C LEU A 424 -16.65 -2.85 10.62
N GLU A 425 -15.64 -3.55 10.10
CA GLU A 425 -14.91 -4.63 10.77
C GLU A 425 -13.46 -4.21 11.09
N ASP A 426 -12.81 -3.42 10.23
CA ASP A 426 -11.41 -3.01 10.38
C ASP A 426 -11.28 -1.47 10.31
N LEU A 427 -10.71 -0.85 11.35
CA LEU A 427 -10.53 0.60 11.44
C LEU A 427 -9.06 0.96 11.75
N ILE A 428 -8.47 1.83 10.93
CA ILE A 428 -7.13 2.38 11.11
C ILE A 428 -7.24 3.90 11.23
N LEU A 429 -6.79 4.47 12.34
CA LEU A 429 -6.78 5.91 12.60
C LEU A 429 -5.33 6.38 12.74
N SER A 430 -4.95 7.41 12.01
CA SER A 430 -3.60 8.00 12.06
C SER A 430 -3.67 9.50 12.33
N GLU A 431 -2.67 10.03 13.04
CA GLU A 431 -2.45 11.47 13.25
C GLU A 431 -3.67 12.22 13.87
N ALA A 432 -4.60 11.52 14.53
CA ALA A 432 -5.86 12.13 15.00
C ALA A 432 -5.89 12.35 16.53
N LEU A 433 -6.61 13.37 17.01
CA LEU A 433 -7.13 13.38 18.39
C LEU A 433 -8.42 12.56 18.42
N ILE A 434 -8.48 11.44 19.12
CA ILE A 434 -9.62 10.53 19.11
C ILE A 434 -10.42 10.70 20.42
N THR A 435 -11.69 11.06 20.30
CA THR A 435 -12.60 11.32 21.42
C THR A 435 -13.91 10.53 21.28
N THR A 436 -14.72 10.53 22.33
CA THR A 436 -16.08 9.97 22.33
C THR A 436 -17.05 11.04 22.83
N SER A 437 -18.22 11.18 22.21
CA SER A 437 -19.25 12.15 22.66
C SER A 437 -20.23 11.57 23.67
N ARG A 438 -20.48 10.26 23.63
CA ARG A 438 -21.30 9.56 24.62
C ARG A 438 -20.54 9.35 25.94
N THR A 439 -21.26 9.49 27.03
CA THR A 439 -20.81 9.07 28.36
C THR A 439 -20.69 7.55 28.42
N LEU A 440 -19.85 7.03 29.30
CA LEU A 440 -19.65 5.58 29.49
C LEU A 440 -20.97 4.85 29.78
N GLU A 441 -21.88 5.49 30.51
CA GLU A 441 -23.21 4.95 30.85
C GLU A 441 -24.05 4.57 29.61
N ASN A 442 -23.88 5.30 28.49
CA ASN A 442 -24.62 5.06 27.25
C ASN A 442 -23.85 4.19 26.25
N ALA A 443 -22.65 3.70 26.59
CA ALA A 443 -21.83 2.89 25.70
C ALA A 443 -22.40 1.48 25.50
N SER A 444 -23.07 0.93 26.52
CA SER A 444 -23.74 -0.38 26.48
C SER A 444 -24.99 -0.44 25.58
N GLU A 445 -25.56 0.72 25.20
CA GLU A 445 -26.77 0.80 24.38
C GLU A 445 -26.51 0.46 22.90
N THR A 446 -25.25 0.51 22.45
CA THR A 446 -24.92 0.33 21.04
C THR A 446 -23.70 -0.56 20.88
N THR A 447 -23.87 -1.66 20.14
CA THR A 447 -22.78 -2.60 19.84
C THR A 447 -22.38 -2.52 18.38
N TYR A 448 -21.08 -2.35 18.13
CA TYR A 448 -20.51 -2.28 16.79
C TYR A 448 -19.84 -3.60 16.38
N ARG A 449 -19.62 -3.78 15.07
CA ARG A 449 -19.08 -5.02 14.46
C ARG A 449 -17.55 -5.05 14.35
N LEU A 450 -16.87 -4.06 14.91
CA LEU A 450 -15.44 -3.87 14.79
C LEU A 450 -14.65 -5.08 15.35
N LYS A 451 -13.73 -5.59 14.53
CA LYS A 451 -12.81 -6.71 14.81
C LYS A 451 -11.36 -6.28 14.92
N SER A 452 -10.94 -5.27 14.17
CA SER A 452 -9.58 -4.72 14.22
C SER A 452 -9.60 -3.21 14.41
N LEU A 453 -8.80 -2.71 15.36
CA LEU A 453 -8.58 -1.30 15.59
C LEU A 453 -7.07 -1.01 15.63
N GLU A 454 -6.61 -0.12 14.75
CA GLU A 454 -5.24 0.38 14.69
C GLU A 454 -5.24 1.89 14.90
N MET A 455 -4.37 2.38 15.79
CA MET A 455 -4.22 3.80 16.11
C MET A 455 -2.74 4.19 16.06
N ASN A 456 -2.39 5.08 15.14
CA ASN A 456 -1.00 5.47 14.87
C ASN A 456 -0.82 6.99 15.04
N GLU A 457 0.22 7.42 15.74
CA GLU A 457 0.53 8.85 15.94
C GLU A 457 -0.64 9.69 16.51
N ALA A 458 -1.59 9.04 17.18
CA ALA A 458 -2.84 9.64 17.62
C ALA A 458 -2.77 10.15 19.07
N VAL A 459 -3.64 11.11 19.41
CA VAL A 459 -3.89 11.52 20.80
C VAL A 459 -5.15 10.80 21.29
N LEU A 460 -5.02 10.01 22.34
CA LEU A 460 -6.10 9.22 22.92
C LEU A 460 -6.84 10.08 23.97
N GLY A 461 -8.13 10.31 23.74
CA GLY A 461 -9.00 11.01 24.69
C GLY A 461 -9.28 10.21 25.96
N ASP A 462 -9.77 10.91 26.98
CA ASP A 462 -10.18 10.30 28.25
C ASP A 462 -11.28 9.25 28.03
N HIS A 463 -11.18 8.12 28.73
CA HIS A 463 -12.16 7.01 28.70
C HIS A 463 -12.38 6.30 27.34
N LEU A 464 -11.64 6.66 26.29
CA LEU A 464 -11.74 6.04 24.96
C LEU A 464 -11.67 4.51 25.01
N MET A 465 -10.73 3.97 25.79
CA MET A 465 -10.54 2.52 25.93
C MET A 465 -11.69 1.84 26.67
N ASP A 466 -12.24 2.49 27.70
CA ASP A 466 -13.37 1.93 28.45
C ASP A 466 -14.62 1.91 27.53
N TYR A 467 -14.83 2.95 26.70
CA TYR A 467 -15.89 2.99 25.69
C TYR A 467 -15.76 1.88 24.64
N ILE A 468 -14.56 1.70 24.06
CA ILE A 468 -14.31 0.63 23.07
C ILE A 468 -14.57 -0.75 23.68
N ALA A 469 -14.27 -0.95 24.97
CA ALA A 469 -14.52 -2.20 25.65
C ALA A 469 -16.01 -2.55 25.68
N GLU A 470 -16.86 -1.58 25.99
CA GLU A 470 -18.31 -1.83 26.07
C GLU A 470 -18.96 -1.91 24.68
N SER A 471 -18.60 -1.01 23.76
CA SER A 471 -19.30 -0.90 22.47
C SER A 471 -18.76 -1.85 21.38
N CYS A 472 -17.54 -2.39 21.51
CA CYS A 472 -16.94 -3.27 20.50
C CYS A 472 -16.60 -4.67 21.08
N PRO A 473 -17.60 -5.52 21.39
CA PRO A 473 -17.37 -6.82 22.05
C PRO A 473 -16.66 -7.86 21.17
N LYS A 474 -16.63 -7.64 19.84
CA LYS A 474 -16.01 -8.55 18.86
C LYS A 474 -14.58 -8.14 18.45
N LEU A 475 -13.98 -7.20 19.18
CA LEU A 475 -12.62 -6.74 18.87
C LEU A 475 -11.61 -7.86 19.15
N GLU A 476 -10.89 -8.28 18.11
CA GLU A 476 -9.91 -9.37 18.14
C GLU A 476 -8.47 -8.88 17.97
N LYS A 477 -8.28 -7.70 17.36
CA LYS A 477 -6.98 -7.08 17.12
C LYS A 477 -6.96 -5.63 17.60
N LEU A 478 -5.95 -5.27 18.39
CA LEU A 478 -5.75 -3.91 18.89
C LEU A 478 -4.29 -3.49 18.72
N TRP A 479 -4.03 -2.54 17.83
CA TRP A 479 -2.70 -2.02 17.54
C TRP A 479 -2.64 -0.53 17.88
N ILE A 480 -1.65 -0.14 18.68
CA ILE A 480 -1.45 1.24 19.10
C ILE A 480 0.04 1.56 18.96
N SER A 481 0.38 2.51 18.08
CA SER A 481 1.77 2.94 17.87
C SER A 481 1.93 4.46 17.88
N ASP A 482 2.98 4.95 18.56
CA ASP A 482 3.35 6.38 18.59
C ASP A 482 2.23 7.30 19.12
N CYS A 483 1.33 6.74 19.94
CA CYS A 483 0.17 7.44 20.48
C CYS A 483 0.46 8.12 21.82
N VAL A 484 -0.29 9.18 22.10
CA VAL A 484 -0.15 9.98 23.32
C VAL A 484 -1.46 10.03 24.10
N GLN A 485 -1.43 9.78 25.41
CA GLN A 485 -2.60 9.98 26.26
C GLN A 485 -2.63 11.43 26.80
N GLU A 486 -3.79 12.08 26.67
CA GLU A 486 -4.03 13.42 27.23
C GLU A 486 -4.14 13.36 28.78
N LEU A 487 -3.75 14.46 29.43
CA LEU A 487 -3.39 14.57 30.85
C LEU A 487 -4.34 13.83 31.83
N PRO A 488 -3.98 12.62 32.32
CA PRO A 488 -4.81 11.92 33.29
C PRO A 488 -4.72 12.64 34.64
N LYS A 489 -5.87 13.07 35.19
CA LYS A 489 -5.93 13.97 36.35
C LYS A 489 -5.19 13.49 37.61
N LYS A 490 -4.92 12.18 37.77
CA LYS A 490 -4.28 11.59 38.98
C LYS A 490 -3.38 10.36 38.74
N SER A 491 -3.26 9.86 37.52
CA SER A 491 -2.63 8.57 37.23
C SER A 491 -1.54 8.70 36.18
N SER A 492 -0.40 8.03 36.37
CA SER A 492 0.63 7.87 35.34
C SER A 492 0.38 6.63 34.46
N PHE A 493 -0.77 5.98 34.62
CA PHE A 493 -1.08 4.73 33.94
C PHE A 493 -1.96 4.95 32.72
N ILE A 494 -1.54 4.38 31.59
CA ILE A 494 -2.42 4.13 30.45
C ILE A 494 -3.14 2.82 30.72
N VAL A 495 -4.45 2.88 30.92
CA VAL A 495 -5.25 1.72 31.34
C VAL A 495 -6.09 1.24 30.17
N ILE A 496 -5.88 -0.02 29.76
CA ILE A 496 -6.64 -0.72 28.73
C ILE A 496 -7.40 -1.86 29.43
N ARG A 497 -8.67 -1.63 29.75
CA ARG A 497 -9.56 -2.60 30.43
C ARG A 497 -10.52 -3.23 29.43
N MET A 498 -10.23 -4.47 29.04
CA MET A 498 -11.00 -5.25 28.07
C MET A 498 -11.28 -6.67 28.62
N PRO A 499 -11.83 -6.81 29.85
CA PRO A 499 -11.83 -8.08 30.59
C PRO A 499 -12.61 -9.22 29.92
N GLU A 500 -13.54 -8.89 29.03
CA GLU A 500 -14.37 -9.88 28.31
C GLU A 500 -13.82 -10.27 26.92
N HIS A 501 -12.79 -9.58 26.42
CA HIS A 501 -12.29 -9.74 25.06
C HIS A 501 -11.24 -10.85 24.93
N ASN A 502 -11.36 -11.63 23.85
CA ASN A 502 -10.36 -12.61 23.44
C ASN A 502 -9.60 -12.07 22.23
N PHE A 503 -8.34 -11.67 22.43
CA PHE A 503 -7.53 -11.08 21.39
C PHE A 503 -6.71 -12.14 20.64
N GLN A 504 -6.73 -12.06 19.31
CA GLN A 504 -5.73 -12.74 18.49
C GLN A 504 -4.37 -12.04 18.59
N SER A 505 -4.37 -10.70 18.58
CA SER A 505 -3.13 -9.92 18.60
C SER A 505 -3.33 -8.56 19.28
N ILE A 506 -2.44 -8.21 20.19
CA ILE A 506 -2.32 -6.87 20.76
C ILE A 506 -0.90 -6.36 20.51
N LYS A 507 -0.78 -5.16 19.94
CA LYS A 507 0.51 -4.50 19.71
C LYS A 507 0.51 -3.11 20.34
N LEU A 508 1.47 -2.86 21.22
CA LEU A 508 1.60 -1.61 21.97
C LEU A 508 3.02 -1.08 21.79
N ASN A 509 3.21 -0.14 20.88
CA ASN A 509 4.53 0.38 20.55
C ASN A 509 4.58 1.89 20.79
N SER A 510 5.64 2.40 21.40
CA SER A 510 5.90 3.84 21.49
C SER A 510 4.72 4.65 22.05
N LEU A 511 4.22 4.29 23.24
CA LEU A 511 3.16 5.04 23.91
C LEU A 511 3.75 6.13 24.79
N HIS A 512 3.10 7.30 24.86
CA HIS A 512 3.60 8.49 25.55
C HIS A 512 2.54 9.14 26.45
N LEU A 513 2.99 9.87 27.47
CA LEU A 513 2.14 10.77 28.25
C LEU A 513 2.26 12.21 27.71
N ASN A 514 1.14 12.95 27.59
CA ASN A 514 1.13 14.36 27.22
C ASN A 514 1.01 15.29 28.46
N PRO A 515 2.08 15.99 28.87
CA PRO A 515 2.01 16.94 29.98
C PRO A 515 1.47 18.33 29.61
N GLY A 516 1.16 18.65 28.33
CA GLY A 516 0.88 20.04 27.95
C GLY A 516 0.39 20.32 26.53
N GLY A 517 -0.63 19.59 26.06
CA GLY A 517 -1.34 19.87 24.80
C GLY A 517 -0.65 19.33 23.53
N PRO A 518 -1.30 19.42 22.37
CA PRO A 518 -0.92 18.68 21.15
C PRO A 518 0.49 18.99 20.60
N THR A 519 1.10 20.11 20.99
CA THR A 519 2.41 20.57 20.50
C THR A 519 3.59 20.25 21.43
N ASN A 520 3.36 19.75 22.65
CA ASN A 520 4.41 19.43 23.62
C ASN A 520 4.48 17.92 23.90
N LYS A 521 4.69 17.11 22.85
CA LYS A 521 4.88 15.65 22.99
C LYS A 521 6.17 15.37 23.80
N CYS A 522 6.07 14.50 24.80
CA CYS A 522 7.25 13.92 25.45
C CYS A 522 7.80 12.80 24.56
N GLU A 523 9.02 12.91 24.04
CA GLU A 523 9.65 11.89 23.17
C GLU A 523 10.04 10.59 23.90
N ALA A 524 9.83 10.51 25.23
CA ALA A 524 10.14 9.31 26.01
C ALA A 524 9.00 8.28 25.93
N HIS A 525 9.30 7.10 25.40
CA HIS A 525 8.36 5.99 25.28
C HIS A 525 8.15 5.34 26.65
N ILE A 526 6.93 4.90 26.94
CA ILE A 526 6.63 4.09 28.12
C ILE A 526 7.37 2.74 28.00
N ALA A 527 8.18 2.42 29.00
CA ALA A 527 8.97 1.19 29.06
C ALA A 527 8.41 0.14 30.03
N LEU A 528 7.32 0.46 30.74
CA LEU A 528 6.72 -0.38 31.77
C LEU A 528 5.35 -0.89 31.32
N LEU A 529 5.14 -2.20 31.38
CA LEU A 529 3.88 -2.87 31.08
C LEU A 529 3.47 -3.79 32.22
N SER A 530 2.24 -3.69 32.67
CA SER A 530 1.56 -4.72 33.46
C SER A 530 0.53 -5.42 32.59
N PHE A 531 0.51 -6.74 32.64
CA PHE A 531 -0.39 -7.56 31.85
C PHE A 531 -1.13 -8.58 32.72
N TYR A 532 -2.47 -8.59 32.61
CA TYR A 532 -3.36 -9.52 33.29
C TYR A 532 -4.28 -10.23 32.30
N GLU A 533 -4.27 -11.57 32.35
CA GLU A 533 -5.09 -12.45 31.51
C GLU A 533 -5.99 -13.33 32.38
N SER A 534 -7.30 -13.05 32.39
CA SER A 534 -8.22 -13.68 33.35
C SER A 534 -8.31 -15.22 33.20
N THR A 535 -8.30 -15.75 31.98
CA THR A 535 -8.36 -17.20 31.71
C THR A 535 -7.10 -17.95 32.14
N ARG A 536 -5.93 -17.34 31.95
CA ARG A 536 -4.65 -17.90 32.40
C ARG A 536 -4.54 -17.94 33.92
N TYR A 537 -5.09 -16.93 34.61
CA TYR A 537 -5.17 -16.96 36.07
C TYR A 537 -6.17 -17.99 36.58
N ALA A 538 -7.37 -18.09 36.00
CA ALA A 538 -8.35 -19.10 36.40
C ALA A 538 -7.81 -20.54 36.21
N SER A 539 -7.04 -20.79 35.15
CA SER A 539 -6.39 -22.09 34.93
C SER A 539 -5.19 -22.34 35.85
N GLN A 540 -4.42 -21.30 36.19
CA GLN A 540 -3.38 -21.39 37.23
C GLN A 540 -3.98 -21.70 38.59
N ASP A 541 -5.01 -20.98 39.04
CA ASP A 541 -5.68 -21.21 40.31
C ASP A 541 -6.24 -22.64 40.42
N LYS A 542 -6.87 -23.15 39.37
CA LYS A 542 -7.29 -24.56 39.28
C LYS A 542 -6.11 -25.52 39.42
N ARG A 543 -4.98 -25.30 38.73
CA ARG A 543 -3.76 -26.13 38.84
C ARG A 543 -3.15 -26.07 40.24
N TRP A 544 -3.17 -24.91 40.89
CA TRP A 544 -2.70 -24.73 42.26
C TRP A 544 -3.57 -25.51 43.26
N LYS A 545 -4.90 -25.41 43.13
CA LYS A 545 -5.85 -26.20 43.93
C LYS A 545 -5.66 -27.71 43.75
N LEU A 546 -5.45 -28.18 42.52
CA LEU A 546 -5.12 -29.58 42.23
C LEU A 546 -3.78 -30.02 42.83
N ARG A 547 -2.75 -29.15 42.82
CA ARG A 547 -1.46 -29.44 43.46
C ARG A 547 -1.59 -29.53 44.98
N GLN A 548 -2.33 -28.62 45.61
CA GLN A 548 -2.59 -28.66 47.06
C GLN A 548 -3.36 -29.92 47.47
N GLN A 549 -4.31 -30.38 46.65
CA GLN A 549 -5.02 -31.64 46.88
C GLN A 549 -4.12 -32.87 46.74
N ASN A 550 -3.12 -32.85 45.85
CA ASN A 550 -2.17 -33.96 45.68
C ASN A 550 -1.00 -33.95 46.69
N THR A 551 -0.65 -32.82 47.30
CA THR A 551 0.40 -32.74 48.35
C THR A 551 -0.11 -33.05 49.77
N ASN A 552 -1.33 -33.58 49.90
CA ASN A 552 -1.98 -33.78 51.19
C ASN A 552 -1.52 -35.03 51.97
N ASN A 553 -0.25 -35.40 51.88
CA ASN A 553 0.30 -36.53 52.64
C ASN A 553 1.57 -36.25 53.45
N ASN A 554 2.08 -35.01 53.54
CA ASN A 554 2.92 -34.60 54.67
C ASN A 554 3.24 -33.10 54.63
N CYS A 555 3.17 -32.47 55.81
CA CYS A 555 3.52 -31.09 56.18
C CYS A 555 2.33 -30.16 56.43
N GLN A 556 1.82 -30.22 57.66
CA GLN A 556 1.24 -29.07 58.34
C GLN A 556 2.33 -27.99 58.50
N ASN A 557 2.35 -26.96 57.64
CA ASN A 557 2.69 -25.60 58.06
C ASN A 557 2.50 -24.55 56.95
N LYS A 558 1.93 -23.42 57.38
CA LYS A 558 1.69 -22.14 56.67
C LYS A 558 0.41 -22.05 55.82
N ASN A 559 -0.67 -21.73 56.53
CA ASN A 559 -1.76 -20.89 56.03
C ASN A 559 -1.18 -19.54 55.59
N ILE A 560 -0.75 -19.45 54.34
CA ILE A 560 -0.60 -18.17 53.64
C ILE A 560 -1.63 -18.22 52.51
N PRO A 561 -2.74 -17.45 52.57
CA PRO A 561 -3.58 -17.31 51.38
C PRO A 561 -2.68 -16.74 50.27
N PRO A 562 -2.78 -17.21 49.01
CA PRO A 562 -2.01 -16.61 47.94
C PRO A 562 -2.43 -15.15 47.85
N ALA A 563 -1.56 -14.24 48.30
CA ALA A 563 -1.77 -12.82 48.13
C ALA A 563 -1.97 -12.56 46.63
N PRO A 564 -2.82 -11.59 46.26
CA PRO A 564 -3.16 -11.41 44.86
C PRO A 564 -1.90 -10.92 44.13
N GLU A 565 -1.24 -11.81 43.38
CA GLU A 565 -0.22 -11.47 42.38
C GLU A 565 -0.84 -10.68 41.21
N MET A 566 -1.73 -9.72 41.48
CA MET A 566 -2.64 -9.23 40.45
C MET A 566 -1.84 -8.53 39.34
N TRP A 567 -0.73 -7.84 39.62
CA TRP A 567 -0.07 -6.98 38.62
C TRP A 567 1.38 -7.42 38.39
N ARG A 568 1.60 -8.19 37.32
CA ARG A 568 2.95 -8.58 36.87
C ARG A 568 3.51 -7.49 35.98
N PHE A 569 4.53 -6.78 36.44
CA PHE A 569 5.20 -5.74 35.68
C PHE A 569 6.42 -6.25 34.91
N TYR A 570 6.56 -5.73 33.69
CA TYR A 570 7.68 -5.96 32.80
C TYR A 570 8.32 -4.61 32.43
N HIS A 571 9.64 -4.60 32.32
CA HIS A 571 10.45 -3.43 31.96
C HIS A 571 11.24 -3.74 30.69
N VAL A 572 11.13 -2.85 29.70
CA VAL A 572 11.94 -2.91 28.47
C VAL A 572 13.23 -2.12 28.68
N HIS A 573 14.36 -2.77 28.43
CA HIS A 573 15.69 -2.16 28.56
C HIS A 573 16.59 -2.49 27.37
N ARG A 574 17.63 -1.69 27.16
CA ARG A 574 18.67 -1.98 26.16
C ARG A 574 19.66 -3.02 26.71
N SER A 575 20.12 -3.92 25.85
CA SER A 575 21.20 -4.86 26.19
C SER A 575 22.56 -4.13 26.21
N GLU A 576 23.40 -4.45 27.21
CA GLU A 576 24.74 -3.88 27.36
C GLU A 576 25.75 -4.44 26.35
N ILE A 577 25.41 -5.52 25.63
CA ILE A 577 26.40 -6.40 24.98
C ILE A 577 26.74 -6.00 23.52
N SER A 578 25.94 -5.19 22.82
CA SER A 578 26.26 -4.85 21.42
C SER A 578 26.03 -3.37 21.09
N LYS A 579 27.15 -2.66 20.85
CA LYS A 579 27.17 -1.27 20.40
C LYS A 579 26.86 -1.08 18.91
N LYS A 580 26.63 -2.16 18.14
CA LYS A 580 26.65 -2.11 16.67
C LYS A 580 25.33 -2.29 15.92
N GLU A 581 24.18 -2.49 16.56
CA GLU A 581 22.89 -2.51 15.85
C GLU A 581 21.77 -1.82 16.64
N ALA A 582 20.82 -1.23 15.90
CA ALA A 582 19.67 -0.48 16.41
C ALA A 582 18.61 -1.35 17.12
N TYR A 583 18.77 -2.68 17.12
CA TYR A 583 17.74 -3.66 17.53
C TYR A 583 18.16 -4.51 18.75
N ASN A 584 18.48 -3.87 19.88
CA ASN A 584 18.90 -4.57 21.11
C ASN A 584 17.99 -4.30 22.31
N LYS A 585 16.67 -4.43 22.13
CA LYS A 585 15.69 -4.33 23.22
C LYS A 585 15.54 -5.69 23.90
N GLN A 586 15.40 -5.72 25.23
CA GLN A 586 15.14 -6.90 26.03
C GLN A 586 14.03 -6.63 27.06
N LEU A 587 13.28 -7.68 27.42
CA LEU A 587 12.21 -7.62 28.41
C LEU A 587 12.67 -8.26 29.72
N ARG A 588 12.53 -7.53 30.83
CA ARG A 588 12.76 -8.03 32.19
C ARG A 588 11.45 -8.06 32.97
N ARG A 589 11.14 -9.18 33.60
CA ARG A 589 10.10 -9.24 34.64
C ARG A 589 10.60 -8.60 35.94
N LEU A 590 9.80 -7.72 36.52
CA LEU A 590 10.08 -7.08 37.81
C LEU A 590 9.65 -7.96 38.98
N THR A 591 10.34 -7.81 40.11
CA THR A 591 9.99 -8.48 41.37
C THR A 591 8.74 -7.88 42.01
N THR A 592 8.15 -8.57 42.98
CA THR A 592 6.95 -8.10 43.71
C THR A 592 7.17 -6.76 44.40
N ASP A 593 8.35 -6.54 44.99
CA ASP A 593 8.69 -5.31 45.69
C ASP A 593 8.87 -4.15 44.69
N GLU A 594 9.50 -4.42 43.55
CA GLU A 594 9.64 -3.45 42.45
C GLU A 594 8.26 -3.09 41.86
N ALA A 595 7.38 -4.08 41.69
CA ALA A 595 6.00 -3.87 41.23
C ALA A 595 5.17 -3.02 42.21
N ALA A 596 5.31 -3.23 43.53
CA ALA A 596 4.63 -2.44 44.54
C ALA A 596 5.04 -0.96 44.51
N ILE A 597 6.31 -0.67 44.22
CA ILE A 597 6.80 0.71 44.05
C ILE A 597 6.13 1.37 42.83
N ILE A 598 5.92 0.64 41.75
CA ILE A 598 5.24 1.16 40.56
C ILE A 598 3.76 1.39 40.85
N ALA A 599 3.06 0.40 41.44
CA ALA A 599 1.64 0.48 41.75
C ALA A 599 1.29 1.65 42.68
N ASN A 600 2.17 1.97 43.63
CA ASN A 600 2.00 3.09 44.55
C ASN A 600 2.60 4.42 44.05
N PHE A 601 3.00 4.50 42.77
CA PHE A 601 3.58 5.72 42.23
C PHE A 601 2.50 6.78 41.97
N GLU A 602 2.58 7.89 42.69
CA GLU A 602 1.71 9.06 42.46
C GLU A 602 2.40 10.14 41.63
N MET A 603 1.69 10.63 40.61
CA MET A 603 2.13 11.74 39.78
C MET A 603 1.79 13.07 40.46
N ASN A 604 2.75 13.99 40.53
CA ASN A 604 2.55 15.34 41.08
C ASN A 604 3.01 16.40 40.06
N GLU A 605 2.66 17.68 40.29
CA GLU A 605 2.99 18.76 39.35
C GLU A 605 4.49 18.89 39.06
N LYS A 606 5.34 18.64 40.05
CA LYS A 606 6.80 18.72 39.90
C LYS A 606 7.33 17.63 38.96
N LYS A 607 6.78 16.41 39.06
CA LYS A 607 7.06 15.28 38.16
C LYS A 607 6.49 15.54 36.77
N TRP A 608 5.29 16.11 36.64
CA TRP A 608 4.73 16.53 35.35
C TRP A 608 5.60 17.57 34.64
N LYS A 609 6.13 18.56 35.36
CA LYS A 609 7.11 19.52 34.82
C LYS A 609 8.38 18.81 34.34
N ALA A 610 8.86 17.79 35.06
CA ALA A 610 10.03 17.01 34.66
C ALA A 610 9.79 16.16 33.40
N VAL A 611 8.59 15.57 33.24
CA VAL A 611 8.19 14.88 32.01
C VAL A 611 8.17 15.87 30.83
N ARG A 612 7.61 17.06 31.04
CA ARG A 612 7.55 18.12 30.02
C ARG A 612 8.92 18.62 29.58
N SER A 613 9.89 18.71 30.49
CA SER A 613 11.25 19.18 30.18
C SER A 613 12.18 18.07 29.66
N SER A 614 11.72 16.81 29.58
CA SER A 614 12.52 15.65 29.17
C SER A 614 12.48 15.40 27.66
N SER A 615 12.65 16.43 26.84
CA SER A 615 12.54 16.37 25.37
C SER A 615 13.63 15.57 24.65
N SER A 616 14.56 14.90 25.34
CA SER A 616 15.71 14.23 24.69
C SER A 616 16.28 12.99 25.42
N ARG A 617 15.53 12.40 26.37
CA ARG A 617 16.10 11.26 27.12
C ARG A 617 16.26 10.03 26.20
N LYS A 618 17.49 9.50 26.12
CA LYS A 618 17.80 8.21 25.49
C LYS A 618 16.92 7.11 26.11
N GLN A 619 16.08 6.51 25.26
CA GLN A 619 15.09 5.49 25.60
C GLN A 619 15.74 4.20 26.15
N TYR A 620 14.98 3.41 26.92
CA TYR A 620 15.35 2.06 27.38
C TYR A 620 16.70 2.01 28.13
N GLN A 621 16.77 2.66 29.29
CA GLN A 621 17.98 2.66 30.12
C GLN A 621 18.38 1.25 30.58
N GLU A 622 19.57 1.14 31.17
CA GLU A 622 20.10 -0.09 31.73
C GLU A 622 19.09 -0.82 32.63
N LYS A 623 19.21 -2.15 32.67
CA LYS A 623 18.35 -3.07 33.43
C LYS A 623 18.09 -2.66 34.90
N LYS A 624 19.01 -1.92 35.52
CA LYS A 624 18.95 -1.48 36.93
C LYS A 624 18.23 -0.14 37.13
N LEU A 625 17.98 0.62 36.07
CA LEU A 625 17.48 2.00 36.13
C LEU A 625 15.97 2.14 35.88
N TRP A 626 15.21 1.05 35.94
CA TRP A 626 13.75 1.03 35.73
C TRP A 626 12.99 2.05 36.59
N LYS A 627 13.47 2.37 37.80
CA LYS A 627 12.87 3.39 38.69
C LYS A 627 12.82 4.78 38.07
N LYS A 628 13.72 5.09 37.13
CA LYS A 628 13.71 6.37 36.42
C LYS A 628 12.68 6.40 35.30
N ASP A 629 12.12 5.27 34.90
CA ASP A 629 11.12 5.18 33.84
C ASP A 629 9.69 5.27 34.38
N THR A 630 9.47 5.07 35.68
CA THR A 630 8.15 5.17 36.34
C THR A 630 7.49 6.53 36.17
N GLN A 631 8.28 7.61 36.14
CA GLN A 631 7.78 8.98 35.93
C GLN A 631 7.21 9.21 34.52
N PHE A 632 7.56 8.37 33.54
CA PHE A 632 7.00 8.46 32.19
C PHE A 632 5.76 7.58 32.02
N GLY A 633 5.34 6.90 33.08
CA GLY A 633 4.14 6.10 33.11
C GLY A 633 4.35 4.62 32.87
N ALA A 634 3.25 3.89 32.94
CA ALA A 634 3.18 2.47 32.70
C ALA A 634 1.85 2.11 32.02
N ILE A 635 1.83 1.03 31.25
CA ILE A 635 0.59 0.53 30.64
C ILE A 635 0.03 -0.58 31.53
N LEU A 636 -1.26 -0.53 31.82
CA LEU A 636 -2.00 -1.61 32.48
C LEU A 636 -2.95 -2.23 31.45
N LEU A 637 -2.65 -3.47 31.03
CA LEU A 637 -3.45 -4.23 30.09
C LEU A 637 -4.20 -5.35 30.82
N LEU A 638 -5.53 -5.30 30.73
CA LEU A 638 -6.43 -6.31 31.29
C LEU A 638 -7.27 -6.90 30.15
N CYS A 639 -7.17 -8.22 29.91
CA CYS A 639 -8.04 -8.92 28.97
C CYS A 639 -8.39 -10.35 29.40
N LYS A 640 -9.30 -11.00 28.66
CA LYS A 640 -9.71 -12.38 28.92
C LYS A 640 -8.65 -13.37 28.50
N SER A 641 -8.21 -13.25 27.25
CA SER A 641 -7.15 -14.05 26.63
C SER A 641 -6.45 -13.25 25.53
N VAL A 642 -5.18 -13.55 25.28
CA VAL A 642 -4.43 -13.00 24.14
C VAL A 642 -3.49 -14.07 23.56
N LYS A 643 -3.52 -14.27 22.24
CA LYS A 643 -2.64 -15.23 21.56
C LYS A 643 -1.25 -14.64 21.28
N GLU A 644 -1.19 -13.41 20.79
CA GLU A 644 0.06 -12.70 20.50
C GLU A 644 0.07 -11.31 21.16
N LEU A 645 1.03 -11.06 22.04
CA LEU A 645 1.24 -9.76 22.68
C LEU A 645 2.62 -9.22 22.31
N GLU A 646 2.63 -8.03 21.70
CA GLU A 646 3.85 -7.29 21.34
C GLU A 646 3.88 -5.96 22.11
N PHE A 647 5.02 -5.66 22.73
CA PHE A 647 5.25 -4.41 23.44
C PHE A 647 6.62 -3.83 23.05
N ASN A 648 6.64 -2.61 22.50
CA ASN A 648 7.83 -1.94 21.99
C ASN A 648 8.71 -2.84 21.10
N GLU A 649 8.08 -3.51 20.12
CA GLU A 649 8.67 -4.47 19.16
C GLU A 649 9.17 -5.80 19.78
N LEU A 650 8.84 -6.08 21.05
CA LEU A 650 9.18 -7.35 21.71
C LEU A 650 7.94 -8.22 21.91
N LYS A 651 8.02 -9.49 21.51
CA LYS A 651 7.00 -10.51 21.82
C LYS A 651 7.10 -10.94 23.30
N ILE A 652 5.97 -11.00 24.00
CA ILE A 652 5.88 -11.31 25.45
C ILE A 652 5.44 -12.76 25.70
#